data_AF-A0A5C7G2F8-F1
#
_entry.id   AF-A0A5C7G2F8-F1
#
_cell.length_a   1.000
_cell.length_b   1.000
_cell.length_c   1.000
_cell.angle_alpha   90.00
_cell.angle_beta   90.00
_cell.angle_gamma   90.00
#
_symmetry.space_group_name_H-M   'P 1'
#
loop_
_entity.id
_entity.type
_entity.pdbx_description
1 polymer ?
#
loop_
_entity_poly.entity_id
_entity_poly.type
_entity_poly.pdbx_seq_one_letter_code
_entity_poly.pdbx_strand_id
1 'polypeptide(L)'
;MKMEDAIQRAVTLLSLDEIACWQVAELPGALQRGASLGAALPALQRGAVWRPVQTEALWDSIIRGFPIGSIMLMPFESALGQQDMLLASARTADPTHMLLDGQQRATAVALGFYAPWNAQAAGGAPASLWLDLGAAPSSERDFSFRLVTRAHPWGYPASGERQRLALNQMREADRAFREAQSAAVWHRRPPVEAGWPWDSVAPVPVAALLEASVGGGDGAALAAVLDRMLPHWRLIRTHVSGTGVLEELVQSTSVTDLLARVRQTRERYCVPAQTIPSLLQHGPVAADDDAMRPDPTETLFVRLNSGGTPLQGEDLIYSIAKAIWPSAPDLIKRIRNRFFSEARATLLIARLATVEAGQKEAPAAPDVGRFRRLVHGVGSALFRERMEQYLQHQAAPLFEQAHALLTGRDFGLPTVLAAELARGDSGRDIMFLLLRWIERLNAAGFLIDGLKATQRARAIGALTAISWFARKPDRCVRVLWERLAATAPDDLPEFFCRKNLGHCLRPIRNEAPLLCLPPPSAIRAQFSARITQPRGSGDGAFSNPASGFWTNWSWERFVNQIHGDLGDWYAQALPHPQEDSGELQPIETRTIEDWRDLANTLYYARSLVLFAQRKSLSEWFTDFDPTDPDSMDEMNRPWDMDHILPSYYLEKRHGIPQIIREWHGSIGNLRAWPLDANRSDAEMVPMRKLSDVGETTQAYGMATGEALREASFIAEVDWKYWETCTPDPSSSFSGRYLALPREHGECRKAMIKAVTNRVLALYEEWYGQLKIAQLMPTCSVRGR
;
A
#
# COMPACT_ATOMS: atom_id res chain seq x y z
N MET A 1 18.86 -29.13 42.01
CA MET A 1 19.18 -29.68 40.66
C MET A 1 20.44 -28.96 40.19
N LYS A 2 21.55 -29.68 39.97
CA LYS A 2 22.84 -29.06 39.65
C LYS A 2 22.80 -28.45 38.24
N MET A 3 23.47 -27.31 38.05
CA MET A 3 23.53 -26.57 36.77
C MET A 3 24.04 -27.44 35.60
N GLU A 4 24.75 -28.53 35.89
CA GLU A 4 25.22 -29.54 34.93
C GLU A 4 24.09 -30.41 34.34
N ASP A 5 23.02 -30.71 35.09
CA ASP A 5 21.87 -31.48 34.56
C ASP A 5 20.98 -30.62 33.65
N ALA A 6 20.96 -29.29 33.86
CA ALA A 6 20.18 -28.35 33.04
C ALA A 6 20.78 -28.13 31.64
N ILE A 7 22.09 -28.36 31.48
CA ILE A 7 22.82 -28.18 30.21
C ILE A 7 22.68 -29.42 29.31
N GLN A 8 22.32 -30.59 29.85
CA GLN A 8 22.32 -31.87 29.13
C GLN A 8 21.14 -32.12 28.18
N ARG A 9 20.17 -31.20 28.03
CA ARG A 9 19.15 -31.24 26.95
C ARG A 9 18.93 -29.87 26.28
N ALA A 10 20.01 -29.18 25.90
CA ALA A 10 19.93 -27.87 25.25
C ALA A 10 19.42 -27.91 23.78
N VAL A 11 19.47 -29.05 23.10
CA VAL A 11 19.04 -29.19 21.70
C VAL A 11 18.08 -30.36 21.55
N THR A 12 16.88 -30.07 21.02
CA THR A 12 15.87 -31.06 20.64
C THR A 12 15.78 -31.10 19.12
N LEU A 13 15.61 -32.28 18.53
CA LEU A 13 15.35 -32.43 17.10
C LEU A 13 13.84 -32.46 16.90
N LEU A 14 13.31 -31.47 16.19
CA LEU A 14 11.87 -31.38 15.89
C LEU A 14 11.59 -31.90 14.50
N SER A 15 10.61 -32.78 14.37
CA SER A 15 10.06 -33.17 13.06
C SER A 15 9.27 -32.02 12.42
N LEU A 16 9.04 -32.13 11.12
CA LEU A 16 8.21 -31.16 10.38
C LEU A 16 6.76 -31.14 10.90
N ASP A 17 6.20 -32.32 11.23
CA ASP A 17 4.86 -32.47 11.80
C ASP A 17 4.70 -31.74 13.14
N GLU A 18 5.71 -31.83 14.03
CA GLU A 18 5.70 -31.12 15.32
C GLU A 18 5.69 -29.61 15.14
N ILE A 19 6.50 -29.09 14.21
CA ILE A 19 6.55 -27.65 13.91
C ILE A 19 5.24 -27.18 13.28
N ALA A 20 4.67 -27.95 12.36
CA ALA A 20 3.42 -27.60 11.68
C ALA A 20 2.22 -27.54 12.65
N CYS A 21 2.17 -28.43 13.63
CA CYS A 21 1.15 -28.45 14.68
C CYS A 21 1.07 -27.15 15.51
N TRP A 22 2.10 -26.29 15.48
CA TRP A 22 2.05 -25.00 16.17
C TRP A 22 1.06 -24.02 15.54
N GLN A 23 0.74 -24.19 14.26
CA GLN A 23 -0.17 -23.28 13.54
C GLN A 23 -1.35 -23.98 12.87
N VAL A 24 -1.21 -25.25 12.52
CA VAL A 24 -2.25 -26.02 11.83
C VAL A 24 -2.93 -26.92 12.85
N ALA A 25 -4.17 -26.57 13.22
CA ALA A 25 -4.93 -27.31 14.23
C ALA A 25 -5.21 -28.76 13.79
N GLU A 26 -5.62 -28.96 12.54
CA GLU A 26 -5.91 -30.27 11.97
C GLU A 26 -4.96 -30.54 10.80
N LEU A 27 -4.02 -31.46 11.00
CA LEU A 27 -3.17 -31.93 9.90
C LEU A 27 -4.02 -32.75 8.91
N PRO A 28 -3.75 -32.67 7.60
CA PRO A 28 -4.49 -33.42 6.59
C PRO A 28 -4.48 -34.95 6.79
N GLY A 29 -5.66 -35.57 6.76
CA GLY A 29 -5.82 -37.03 6.66
C GLY A 29 -5.23 -37.85 7.81
N ALA A 30 -4.38 -38.85 7.47
CA ALA A 30 -3.78 -39.82 8.39
C ALA A 30 -2.52 -39.31 9.13
N LEU A 31 -2.19 -38.02 8.99
CA LEU A 31 -1.06 -37.39 9.68
C LEU A 31 -1.36 -37.30 11.19
N GLN A 32 -0.54 -37.96 12.02
CA GLN A 32 -0.75 -37.97 13.47
C GLN A 32 -0.23 -36.69 14.14
N ARG A 33 -0.99 -36.17 15.11
CA ARG A 33 -0.47 -35.18 16.07
C ARG A 33 0.56 -35.85 16.97
N GLY A 34 1.83 -35.54 16.74
CA GLY A 34 2.94 -36.05 17.54
C GLY A 34 3.56 -35.03 18.51
N ALA A 35 2.94 -33.86 18.73
CA ALA A 35 3.62 -32.77 19.40
C ALA A 35 3.79 -33.01 20.92
N SER A 36 4.99 -33.42 21.31
CA SER A 36 5.46 -33.33 22.70
C SER A 36 5.74 -31.89 23.16
N LEU A 37 5.89 -30.98 22.18
CA LEU A 37 6.25 -29.58 22.38
C LEU A 37 5.33 -28.65 21.57
N GLY A 38 4.55 -27.81 22.26
CA GLY A 38 3.82 -26.69 21.66
C GLY A 38 4.56 -25.37 21.85
N ALA A 39 4.83 -24.63 20.77
CA ALA A 39 5.47 -23.31 20.83
C ALA A 39 4.47 -22.19 20.54
N ALA A 40 4.44 -21.17 21.38
CA ALA A 40 3.71 -19.92 21.16
C ALA A 40 4.63 -18.82 20.63
N LEU A 41 4.05 -17.86 19.90
CA LEU A 41 4.76 -16.68 19.42
C LEU A 41 4.73 -15.58 20.49
N PRO A 42 5.88 -15.15 21.05
CA PRO A 42 5.92 -14.09 22.05
C PRO A 42 5.32 -12.79 21.53
N ALA A 43 4.65 -12.03 22.39
CA ALA A 43 3.96 -10.80 21.96
C ALA A 43 4.92 -9.76 21.35
N LEU A 44 6.20 -9.76 21.75
CA LEU A 44 7.24 -8.86 21.22
C LEU A 44 7.60 -9.12 19.74
N GLN A 45 7.37 -10.31 19.18
CA GLN A 45 7.71 -10.51 17.76
C GLN A 45 6.73 -9.74 16.84
N ARG A 46 7.06 -9.52 15.57
CA ARG A 46 6.07 -9.05 14.59
C ARG A 46 5.37 -10.21 13.89
N GLY A 47 4.39 -9.91 13.04
CA GLY A 47 3.77 -10.89 12.16
C GLY A 47 4.74 -11.51 11.14
N ALA A 48 4.26 -12.52 10.39
CA ALA A 48 5.01 -13.11 9.29
C ALA A 48 5.23 -12.08 8.16
N VAL A 49 6.43 -12.05 7.59
CA VAL A 49 6.84 -11.05 6.56
C VAL A 49 7.63 -11.66 5.40
N TRP A 50 7.83 -12.98 5.39
CA TRP A 50 8.52 -13.63 4.28
C TRP A 50 7.74 -13.50 2.98
N ARG A 51 8.47 -13.19 1.91
CA ARG A 51 7.94 -13.19 0.55
C ARG A 51 7.70 -14.64 0.07
N PRO A 52 6.78 -14.83 -0.90
CA PRO A 52 6.51 -16.12 -1.55
C PRO A 52 7.74 -16.96 -1.85
N VAL A 53 8.69 -16.37 -2.57
CA VAL A 53 9.95 -17.01 -2.99
C VAL A 53 10.78 -17.60 -1.84
N GLN A 54 10.76 -16.98 -0.65
CA GLN A 54 11.52 -17.45 0.51
C GLN A 54 10.90 -18.74 1.07
N THR A 55 9.57 -18.82 1.05
CA THR A 55 8.82 -20.02 1.42
C THR A 55 9.06 -21.15 0.41
N GLU A 56 9.03 -20.83 -0.89
CA GLU A 56 9.30 -21.79 -1.96
C GLU A 56 10.73 -22.37 -1.88
N ALA A 57 11.73 -21.51 -1.69
CA ALA A 57 13.12 -21.91 -1.57
C ALA A 57 13.41 -22.76 -0.31
N LEU A 58 12.70 -22.48 0.79
CA LEU A 58 12.80 -23.31 1.99
C LEU A 58 12.31 -24.73 1.72
N TRP A 59 11.17 -24.88 1.04
CA TRP A 59 10.61 -26.20 0.73
C TRP A 59 11.44 -26.98 -0.30
N ASP A 60 12.02 -26.30 -1.29
CA ASP A 60 13.03 -26.90 -2.18
C ASP A 60 14.19 -27.47 -1.35
N SER A 61 14.73 -26.68 -0.42
CA SER A 61 15.81 -27.11 0.47
C SER A 61 15.42 -28.31 1.34
N ILE A 62 14.22 -28.32 1.92
CA ILE A 62 13.73 -29.42 2.77
C ILE A 62 13.61 -30.72 1.98
N ILE A 63 12.99 -30.72 0.80
CA ILE A 63 12.82 -31.94 -0.01
C ILE A 63 14.15 -32.46 -0.56
N ARG A 64 15.11 -31.57 -0.82
CA ARG A 64 16.49 -31.94 -1.20
C ARG A 64 17.30 -32.49 -0.02
N GLY A 65 16.81 -32.35 1.20
CA GLY A 65 17.49 -32.79 2.43
C GLY A 65 18.57 -31.81 2.91
N PHE A 66 18.59 -30.57 2.42
CA PHE A 66 19.50 -29.55 2.91
C PHE A 66 19.10 -29.12 4.32
N PRO A 67 20.03 -29.02 5.27
CA PRO A 67 19.71 -28.59 6.62
C PRO A 67 19.27 -27.12 6.62
N ILE A 68 18.17 -26.81 7.30
CA ILE A 68 17.73 -25.44 7.53
C ILE A 68 18.26 -24.92 8.88
N GLY A 69 18.33 -23.60 9.01
CA GLY A 69 18.76 -22.95 10.25
C GLY A 69 17.91 -23.34 11.45
N SER A 70 18.54 -23.46 12.62
CA SER A 70 17.89 -23.90 13.85
C SER A 70 16.73 -23.01 14.28
N ILE A 71 15.82 -23.59 15.06
CA ILE A 71 14.79 -22.88 15.81
C ILE A 71 15.34 -22.57 17.20
N MET A 72 15.02 -21.40 17.75
CA MET A 72 15.36 -21.07 19.13
C MET A 72 14.10 -20.99 19.97
N LEU A 73 14.10 -21.73 21.08
CA LEU A 73 13.00 -21.85 22.02
C LEU A 73 13.45 -21.43 23.41
N MET A 74 12.48 -21.07 24.25
CA MET A 74 12.63 -21.05 25.70
C MET A 74 11.38 -21.67 26.34
N PRO A 75 11.44 -22.13 27.61
CA PRO A 75 10.25 -22.53 28.34
C PRO A 75 9.15 -21.47 28.26
N PHE A 76 7.89 -21.89 28.26
CA PHE A 76 6.78 -20.96 28.17
C PHE A 76 6.76 -19.99 29.36
N GLU A 77 6.69 -18.70 29.06
CA GLU A 77 6.65 -17.63 30.05
C GLU A 77 5.43 -16.74 29.79
N SER A 78 4.41 -16.83 30.64
CA SER A 78 3.17 -16.07 30.49
C SER A 78 3.40 -14.55 30.49
N ALA A 79 4.46 -14.08 31.15
CA ALA A 79 4.83 -12.67 31.21
C ALA A 79 5.22 -12.07 29.85
N LEU A 80 5.68 -12.88 28.88
CA LEU A 80 6.02 -12.40 27.53
C LEU A 80 4.80 -12.25 26.61
N GLY A 81 3.62 -12.64 27.10
CA GLY A 81 2.38 -12.65 26.32
C GLY A 81 2.44 -13.60 25.11
N GLN A 82 1.34 -13.64 24.37
CA GLN A 82 1.25 -14.42 23.13
C GLN A 82 0.58 -13.59 22.05
N GLN A 83 0.99 -13.80 20.79
CA GLN A 83 0.28 -13.28 19.63
C GLN A 83 -0.07 -14.40 18.66
N ASP A 84 -1.00 -14.12 17.75
CA ASP A 84 -1.45 -15.07 16.74
C ASP A 84 -0.33 -15.34 15.72
N MET A 85 -0.19 -16.58 15.29
CA MET A 85 0.66 -16.94 14.14
C MET A 85 -0.15 -16.79 12.84
N LEU A 86 0.51 -16.81 11.67
CA LEU A 86 -0.13 -16.52 10.39
C LEU A 86 -1.34 -17.43 10.09
N LEU A 87 -1.22 -18.73 10.38
CA LEU A 87 -2.25 -19.74 10.08
C LEU A 87 -3.10 -20.12 11.30
N ALA A 88 -2.67 -19.73 12.50
CA ALA A 88 -3.39 -20.03 13.73
C ALA A 88 -4.42 -18.92 13.99
N SER A 89 -5.71 -19.22 13.83
CA SER A 89 -6.80 -18.30 14.15
C SER A 89 -7.06 -18.15 15.66
N ALA A 90 -6.33 -18.89 16.49
CA ALA A 90 -6.37 -18.82 17.95
C ALA A 90 -4.97 -19.02 18.55
N ARG A 91 -4.71 -18.37 19.68
CA ARG A 91 -3.52 -18.59 20.52
C ARG A 91 -3.33 -20.09 20.79
N THR A 92 -2.08 -20.55 20.80
CA THR A 92 -1.76 -21.94 21.19
C THR A 92 -2.38 -22.20 22.56
N ALA A 93 -3.32 -23.15 22.65
CA ALA A 93 -4.12 -23.35 23.87
C ALA A 93 -3.27 -23.73 25.08
N ASP A 94 -2.30 -24.64 24.88
CA ASP A 94 -1.41 -25.15 25.92
C ASP A 94 0.07 -25.11 25.47
N PRO A 95 0.69 -23.92 25.39
CA PRO A 95 2.06 -23.80 24.93
C PRO A 95 3.03 -24.20 26.04
N THR A 96 4.00 -25.02 25.66
CA THR A 96 5.11 -25.46 26.51
C THR A 96 6.34 -24.58 26.37
N HIS A 97 6.49 -23.89 25.23
CA HIS A 97 7.64 -23.08 24.87
C HIS A 97 7.25 -21.77 24.18
N MET A 98 8.18 -20.82 24.15
CA MET A 98 8.13 -19.59 23.36
C MET A 98 9.10 -19.66 22.18
N LEU A 99 8.65 -19.29 20.98
CA LEU A 99 9.45 -19.23 19.76
C LEU A 99 10.25 -17.92 19.68
N LEU A 100 11.57 -17.97 19.90
CA LEU A 100 12.45 -16.78 19.97
C LEU A 100 13.11 -16.41 18.64
N ASP A 101 13.43 -17.42 17.83
CA ASP A 101 13.89 -17.27 16.45
C ASP A 101 13.41 -18.45 15.60
N GLY A 102 13.21 -18.21 14.30
CA GLY A 102 12.71 -19.20 13.37
C GLY A 102 11.22 -19.09 13.07
N GLN A 103 10.53 -18.02 13.49
CA GLN A 103 9.12 -17.76 13.18
C GLN A 103 8.80 -17.96 11.69
N GLN A 104 9.55 -17.30 10.81
CA GLN A 104 9.27 -17.35 9.37
C GLN A 104 9.49 -18.76 8.80
N ARG A 105 10.52 -19.49 9.28
CA ARG A 105 10.78 -20.88 8.92
C ARG A 105 9.66 -21.81 9.40
N ALA A 106 9.20 -21.63 10.65
CA ALA A 106 8.10 -22.39 11.22
C ALA A 106 6.79 -22.17 10.46
N THR A 107 6.48 -20.92 10.08
CA THR A 107 5.32 -20.60 9.24
C THR A 107 5.43 -21.21 7.85
N ALA A 108 6.60 -21.13 7.21
CA ALA A 108 6.83 -21.75 5.92
C ALA A 108 6.65 -23.28 5.98
N VAL A 109 7.16 -23.95 7.03
CA VAL A 109 6.88 -25.38 7.28
C VAL A 109 5.38 -25.62 7.47
N ALA A 110 4.70 -24.84 8.32
CA ALA A 110 3.27 -24.99 8.54
C ALA A 110 2.44 -24.84 7.25
N LEU A 111 2.82 -23.93 6.35
CA LEU A 111 2.16 -23.72 5.05
C LEU A 111 2.15 -24.98 4.16
N GLY A 112 3.14 -25.87 4.27
CA GLY A 112 3.12 -27.12 3.51
C GLY A 112 2.09 -28.13 4.01
N PHE A 113 1.74 -28.08 5.30
CA PHE A 113 0.72 -28.93 5.91
C PHE A 113 -0.67 -28.29 5.88
N TYR A 114 -0.76 -27.00 5.58
CA TYR A 114 -2.02 -26.27 5.60
C TYR A 114 -2.85 -26.56 4.36
N ALA A 115 -4.03 -27.16 4.57
CA ALA A 115 -5.03 -27.42 3.54
C ALA A 115 -6.22 -26.47 3.71
N PRO A 116 -6.25 -25.32 3.01
CA PRO A 116 -7.29 -24.31 3.20
C PRO A 116 -8.71 -24.80 2.86
N TRP A 117 -8.82 -25.90 2.10
CA TRP A 117 -10.10 -26.49 1.70
C TRP A 117 -10.77 -27.32 2.80
N ASN A 118 -10.04 -27.71 3.84
CA ASN A 118 -10.55 -28.56 4.92
C ASN A 118 -11.21 -27.75 6.06
N ALA A 119 -10.88 -26.47 6.21
CA ALA A 119 -11.36 -25.63 7.32
C ALA A 119 -11.92 -24.30 6.80
N GLN A 120 -13.17 -24.00 7.14
CA GLN A 120 -13.78 -22.69 6.91
C GLN A 120 -13.22 -21.68 7.92
N ALA A 121 -12.11 -21.03 7.60
CA ALA A 121 -11.66 -19.87 8.37
C ALA A 121 -12.60 -18.68 8.08
N ALA A 122 -13.10 -18.02 9.13
CA ALA A 122 -14.06 -16.90 9.04
C ALA A 122 -13.53 -15.63 8.33
N GLY A 123 -12.33 -15.67 7.74
CA GLY A 123 -11.70 -14.58 6.99
C GLY A 123 -10.94 -15.02 5.74
N GLY A 124 -11.16 -16.24 5.25
CA GLY A 124 -10.47 -16.82 4.10
C GLY A 124 -8.99 -17.17 4.36
N ALA A 125 -8.44 -18.10 3.61
CA ALA A 125 -7.06 -18.55 3.74
C ALA A 125 -6.07 -17.43 3.38
N PRO A 126 -4.96 -17.27 4.13
CA PRO A 126 -3.95 -16.26 3.80
C PRO A 126 -3.08 -16.67 2.62
N ALA A 127 -2.75 -17.96 2.50
CA ALA A 127 -1.94 -18.52 1.43
C ALA A 127 -2.13 -20.04 1.29
N SER A 128 -1.68 -20.61 0.16
CA SER A 128 -1.59 -22.05 -0.08
C SER A 128 -0.31 -22.39 -0.85
N LEU A 129 0.35 -23.49 -0.47
CA LEU A 129 1.61 -23.94 -1.08
C LEU A 129 1.38 -25.12 -2.03
N TRP A 130 1.95 -25.01 -3.22
CA TRP A 130 1.83 -25.98 -4.30
C TRP A 130 3.21 -26.41 -4.80
N LEU A 131 3.27 -27.56 -5.45
CA LEU A 131 4.40 -28.03 -6.24
C LEU A 131 3.95 -28.23 -7.68
N ASP A 132 4.68 -27.66 -8.63
CA ASP A 132 4.49 -27.95 -10.06
C ASP A 132 5.28 -29.20 -10.45
N LEU A 133 4.60 -30.33 -10.63
CA LEU A 133 5.19 -31.61 -11.00
C LEU A 133 5.70 -31.66 -12.45
N GLY A 134 5.23 -30.77 -13.30
CA GLY A 134 5.59 -30.73 -14.73
C GLY A 134 6.71 -29.73 -15.04
N ALA A 135 7.15 -28.96 -14.04
CA ALA A 135 8.24 -28.01 -14.20
C ALA A 135 9.59 -28.72 -14.33
N ALA A 136 10.40 -28.30 -15.29
CA ALA A 136 11.78 -28.73 -15.38
C ALA A 136 12.60 -28.11 -14.22
N PRO A 137 13.54 -28.86 -13.61
CA PRO A 137 14.51 -28.32 -12.68
C PRO A 137 15.27 -27.14 -13.30
N SER A 138 15.59 -26.12 -12.51
CA SER A 138 16.47 -25.03 -12.92
C SER A 138 17.89 -25.25 -12.40
N SER A 139 18.85 -24.38 -12.76
CA SER A 139 20.22 -24.48 -12.25
C SER A 139 20.32 -24.32 -10.73
N GLU A 140 19.34 -23.67 -10.08
CA GLU A 140 19.36 -23.37 -8.65
C GLU A 140 18.32 -24.18 -7.84
N ARG A 141 17.21 -24.62 -8.45
CA ARG A 141 16.11 -25.36 -7.78
C ARG A 141 15.83 -26.70 -8.44
N ASP A 142 15.70 -27.75 -7.63
CA ASP A 142 15.32 -29.09 -8.11
C ASP A 142 13.79 -29.23 -8.19
N PHE A 143 13.06 -28.50 -7.34
CA PHE A 143 11.60 -28.54 -7.24
C PHE A 143 10.98 -27.15 -7.41
N SER A 144 9.92 -27.07 -8.21
CA SER A 144 9.20 -25.81 -8.48
C SER A 144 8.03 -25.62 -7.52
N PHE A 145 8.35 -25.24 -6.28
CA PHE A 145 7.33 -24.82 -5.31
C PHE A 145 6.73 -23.47 -5.68
N ARG A 146 5.41 -23.32 -5.53
CA ARG A 146 4.63 -22.14 -5.92
C ARG A 146 3.71 -21.72 -4.78
N LEU A 147 3.86 -20.50 -4.27
CA LEU A 147 2.97 -19.96 -3.25
C LEU A 147 1.88 -19.06 -3.87
N VAL A 148 0.63 -19.34 -3.50
CA VAL A 148 -0.54 -18.53 -3.82
C VAL A 148 -0.94 -17.72 -2.58
N THR A 149 -1.29 -16.44 -2.76
CA THR A 149 -1.65 -15.52 -1.66
C THR A 149 -2.96 -14.79 -1.95
N ARG A 150 -3.55 -14.09 -0.98
CA ARG A 150 -4.74 -13.24 -1.22
C ARG A 150 -4.50 -12.16 -2.28
N ALA A 151 -3.29 -11.62 -2.34
CA ALA A 151 -2.91 -10.65 -3.35
C ALA A 151 -2.75 -11.31 -4.73
N HIS A 152 -2.22 -12.53 -4.80
CA HIS A 152 -2.02 -13.27 -6.06
C HIS A 152 -2.65 -14.65 -5.97
N PRO A 153 -3.98 -14.78 -6.12
CA PRO A 153 -4.68 -16.07 -6.05
C PRO A 153 -4.32 -17.00 -7.23
N TRP A 154 -3.74 -16.46 -8.30
CA TRP A 154 -3.16 -17.18 -9.43
C TRP A 154 -1.66 -17.49 -9.27
N GLY A 155 -1.04 -17.10 -8.16
CA GLY A 155 0.40 -17.27 -7.89
C GLY A 155 1.30 -16.25 -8.59
N TYR A 156 2.59 -16.27 -8.25
CA TYR A 156 3.65 -15.47 -8.89
C TYR A 156 4.29 -16.26 -10.02
N PRO A 157 4.86 -15.64 -11.07
CA PRO A 157 5.52 -16.35 -12.18
C PRO A 157 6.69 -17.23 -11.74
N ALA A 158 6.91 -18.33 -12.47
CA ALA A 158 8.02 -19.27 -12.20
C ALA A 158 9.40 -18.59 -12.30
N SER A 159 9.48 -17.51 -13.08
CA SER A 159 10.70 -16.80 -13.44
C SER A 159 11.26 -15.85 -12.36
N GLY A 160 10.52 -15.54 -11.27
CA GLY A 160 11.12 -14.86 -10.10
C GLY A 160 10.29 -13.81 -9.34
N GLU A 161 10.93 -13.25 -8.30
CA GLU A 161 10.36 -12.59 -7.10
C GLU A 161 9.54 -11.30 -7.28
N ARG A 162 9.49 -10.73 -8.50
CA ARG A 162 8.93 -9.37 -8.71
C ARG A 162 8.07 -9.22 -9.96
N GLN A 163 7.72 -10.31 -10.60
CA GLN A 163 6.88 -10.24 -11.79
C GLN A 163 5.44 -10.63 -11.41
N ARG A 164 4.48 -10.00 -12.06
CA ARG A 164 3.09 -10.47 -12.09
C ARG A 164 2.97 -11.47 -13.25
N LEU A 165 2.02 -12.40 -13.16
CA LEU A 165 1.61 -13.14 -14.35
C LEU A 165 1.15 -12.18 -15.44
N ALA A 166 1.25 -12.61 -16.70
CA ALA A 166 0.69 -11.84 -17.79
C ALA A 166 -0.84 -11.71 -17.59
N LEU A 167 -1.43 -10.58 -17.98
CA LEU A 167 -2.81 -10.33 -17.62
C LEU A 167 -3.81 -11.27 -18.32
N ASN A 168 -3.52 -11.71 -19.54
CA ASN A 168 -4.32 -12.74 -20.20
C ASN A 168 -4.37 -14.02 -19.36
N GLN A 169 -3.23 -14.43 -18.79
CA GLN A 169 -3.15 -15.55 -17.86
C GLN A 169 -3.95 -15.27 -16.58
N MET A 170 -3.82 -14.08 -15.98
CA MET A 170 -4.62 -13.71 -14.79
C MET A 170 -6.13 -13.71 -15.07
N ARG A 171 -6.56 -13.32 -16.28
CA ARG A 171 -7.98 -13.33 -16.69
C ARG A 171 -8.52 -14.72 -16.90
N GLU A 172 -7.76 -15.56 -17.60
CA GLU A 172 -8.14 -16.96 -17.80
C GLU A 172 -8.18 -17.69 -16.46
N ALA A 173 -7.23 -17.40 -15.56
CA ALA A 173 -7.25 -17.86 -14.19
C ALA A 173 -8.51 -17.39 -13.44
N ASP A 174 -8.80 -16.09 -13.44
CA ASP A 174 -9.97 -15.54 -12.77
C ASP A 174 -11.28 -16.13 -13.31
N ARG A 175 -11.40 -16.31 -14.64
CA ARG A 175 -12.55 -16.98 -15.27
C ARG A 175 -12.69 -18.42 -14.75
N ALA A 176 -11.61 -19.20 -14.77
CA ALA A 176 -11.61 -20.57 -14.29
C ALA A 176 -11.92 -20.67 -12.78
N PHE A 177 -11.38 -19.75 -11.97
CA PHE A 177 -11.60 -19.70 -10.53
C PHE A 177 -13.04 -19.33 -10.18
N ARG A 178 -13.71 -18.53 -11.02
CA ARG A 178 -15.12 -18.17 -10.87
C ARG A 178 -16.05 -19.31 -11.24
N GLU A 179 -15.73 -20.06 -12.30
CA GLU A 179 -16.44 -21.32 -12.62
C GLU A 179 -16.39 -22.29 -11.43
N ALA A 180 -15.27 -22.31 -10.69
CA ALA A 180 -15.11 -23.12 -9.48
C ALA A 180 -15.94 -22.66 -8.27
N GLN A 181 -16.40 -21.40 -8.21
CA GLN A 181 -17.02 -20.80 -7.01
C GLN A 181 -18.55 -20.76 -6.99
N SER A 182 -19.25 -21.11 -8.07
CA SER A 182 -20.72 -21.13 -8.12
C SER A 182 -21.45 -19.82 -7.71
N ALA A 183 -20.79 -18.65 -7.68
CA ALA A 183 -21.45 -17.38 -7.33
C ALA A 183 -20.74 -16.14 -7.93
N ALA A 184 -21.56 -15.18 -8.37
CA ALA A 184 -21.27 -14.15 -9.35
C ALA A 184 -21.03 -12.75 -8.74
N VAL A 185 -19.84 -12.49 -8.17
CA VAL A 185 -19.44 -11.11 -7.82
C VAL A 185 -18.13 -10.76 -8.54
N TRP A 186 -18.28 -10.18 -9.74
CA TRP A 186 -17.20 -9.90 -10.72
C TRP A 186 -16.14 -8.88 -10.26
N HIS A 187 -16.38 -8.13 -9.19
CA HIS A 187 -15.48 -7.05 -8.71
C HIS A 187 -14.61 -7.43 -7.50
N ARG A 188 -14.60 -8.71 -7.09
CA ARG A 188 -13.78 -9.21 -5.98
C ARG A 188 -12.68 -10.13 -6.48
N ARG A 189 -11.48 -10.03 -5.89
CA ARG A 189 -10.40 -11.01 -6.14
C ARG A 189 -10.86 -12.39 -5.64
N PRO A 190 -10.56 -13.47 -6.38
CA PRO A 190 -10.87 -14.81 -5.91
C PRO A 190 -10.19 -15.11 -4.55
N PRO A 191 -10.88 -15.75 -3.60
CA PRO A 191 -10.25 -16.33 -2.42
C PRO A 191 -9.15 -17.33 -2.79
N VAL A 192 -8.17 -17.50 -1.90
CA VAL A 192 -7.04 -18.44 -2.09
C VAL A 192 -7.52 -19.87 -2.28
N GLU A 193 -8.64 -20.24 -1.65
CA GLU A 193 -9.30 -21.53 -1.71
C GLU A 193 -9.72 -21.90 -3.14
N ALA A 194 -10.07 -20.91 -3.97
CA ALA A 194 -10.47 -21.13 -5.35
C ALA A 194 -9.28 -21.07 -6.32
N GLY A 195 -8.15 -20.51 -5.89
CA GLY A 195 -6.99 -20.27 -6.72
C GLY A 195 -6.00 -21.43 -6.75
N TRP A 196 -5.20 -21.48 -7.81
CA TRP A 196 -4.03 -22.34 -7.98
C TRP A 196 -2.97 -21.59 -8.79
N PRO A 197 -1.69 -22.00 -8.76
CA PRO A 197 -0.65 -21.32 -9.53
C PRO A 197 -0.88 -21.55 -11.03
N TRP A 198 -1.28 -20.50 -11.72
CA TRP A 198 -1.92 -20.61 -13.04
C TRP A 198 -0.97 -21.04 -14.16
N ASP A 199 0.26 -20.55 -14.17
CA ASP A 199 1.29 -20.88 -15.16
C ASP A 199 1.98 -22.23 -14.90
N SER A 200 1.47 -23.04 -13.97
CA SER A 200 2.05 -24.35 -13.63
C SER A 200 1.58 -25.44 -14.58
N VAL A 201 2.47 -26.37 -14.89
CA VAL A 201 2.21 -27.48 -15.82
C VAL A 201 1.51 -28.65 -15.15
N ALA A 202 1.69 -28.85 -13.84
CA ALA A 202 0.97 -29.86 -13.08
C ALA A 202 0.95 -29.49 -11.58
N PRO A 203 0.13 -28.50 -11.18
CA PRO A 203 0.11 -28.01 -9.81
C PRO A 203 -0.60 -28.99 -8.87
N VAL A 204 0.12 -29.40 -7.82
CA VAL A 204 -0.39 -30.27 -6.75
C VAL A 204 -0.17 -29.61 -5.40
N PRO A 205 -1.18 -29.51 -4.51
CA PRO A 205 -0.98 -28.96 -3.17
C PRO A 205 0.05 -29.79 -2.40
N VAL A 206 0.96 -29.13 -1.69
CA VAL A 206 1.97 -29.81 -0.87
C VAL A 206 1.32 -30.64 0.24
N ALA A 207 0.21 -30.16 0.80
CA ALA A 207 -0.60 -30.88 1.77
C ALA A 207 -1.11 -32.23 1.24
N ALA A 208 -1.50 -32.29 -0.04
CA ALA A 208 -1.95 -33.52 -0.69
C ALA A 208 -0.79 -34.51 -0.89
N LEU A 209 0.40 -34.03 -1.28
CA LEU A 209 1.60 -34.86 -1.39
C LEU A 209 2.00 -35.47 -0.04
N LEU A 210 1.99 -34.67 1.03
CA LEU A 210 2.29 -35.14 2.38
C LEU A 210 1.30 -36.21 2.83
N GLU A 211 0.01 -35.99 2.62
CA GLU A 211 -1.03 -36.97 2.99
C GLU A 211 -0.91 -38.26 2.16
N ALA A 212 -0.75 -38.15 0.85
CA ALA A 212 -0.63 -39.31 -0.05
C ALA A 212 0.64 -40.13 0.20
N SER A 213 1.70 -39.52 0.72
CA SER A 213 2.94 -40.22 1.04
C SER A 213 2.82 -41.18 2.23
N VAL A 214 1.76 -41.06 3.04
CA VAL A 214 1.53 -41.92 4.22
C VAL A 214 1.27 -43.35 3.78
N GLY A 215 1.94 -44.32 4.43
CA GLY A 215 1.75 -45.75 4.13
C GLY A 215 2.43 -46.26 2.86
N GLY A 216 3.27 -45.43 2.20
CA GLY A 216 3.98 -45.81 0.96
C GLY A 216 3.17 -45.57 -0.30
N GLY A 217 2.24 -44.61 -0.26
CA GLY A 217 1.32 -44.32 -1.36
C GLY A 217 2.01 -44.03 -2.70
N ASP A 218 1.24 -44.30 -3.74
CA ASP A 218 1.59 -44.18 -5.15
C ASP A 218 0.76 -43.07 -5.81
N GLY A 219 0.83 -42.98 -7.14
CA GLY A 219 0.01 -42.05 -7.91
C GLY A 219 -1.50 -42.22 -7.69
N ALA A 220 -1.98 -43.43 -7.43
CA ALA A 220 -3.40 -43.70 -7.17
C ALA A 220 -3.82 -43.15 -5.80
N ALA A 221 -2.98 -43.30 -4.78
CA ALA A 221 -3.20 -42.68 -3.48
C ALA A 221 -3.26 -41.15 -3.59
N LEU A 222 -2.33 -40.55 -4.35
CA LEU A 222 -2.33 -39.10 -4.58
C LEU A 222 -3.60 -38.63 -5.32
N ALA A 223 -4.03 -39.34 -6.36
CA ALA A 223 -5.26 -39.02 -7.08
C ALA A 223 -6.49 -39.05 -6.16
N ALA A 224 -6.60 -40.07 -5.29
CA ALA A 224 -7.70 -40.18 -4.33
C ALA A 224 -7.71 -39.03 -3.30
N VAL A 225 -6.54 -38.61 -2.81
CA VAL A 225 -6.42 -37.44 -1.92
C VAL A 225 -6.84 -36.17 -2.64
N LEU A 226 -6.42 -35.97 -3.90
CA LEU A 226 -6.78 -34.78 -4.68
C LEU A 226 -8.28 -34.71 -4.95
N ASP A 227 -8.91 -35.82 -5.34
CA ASP A 227 -10.37 -35.91 -5.53
C ASP A 227 -11.16 -35.54 -4.27
N ARG A 228 -10.62 -35.87 -3.09
CA ARG A 228 -11.26 -35.59 -1.80
C ARG A 228 -10.97 -34.17 -1.29
N MET A 229 -9.74 -33.69 -1.41
CA MET A 229 -9.26 -32.44 -0.82
C MET A 229 -9.62 -31.21 -1.64
N LEU A 230 -9.67 -31.32 -2.97
CA LEU A 230 -9.86 -30.20 -3.88
C LEU A 230 -11.22 -30.32 -4.60
N PRO A 231 -12.26 -29.57 -4.15
CA PRO A 231 -13.58 -29.60 -4.80
C PRO A 231 -13.54 -29.28 -6.30
N HIS A 232 -12.59 -28.45 -6.71
CA HIS A 232 -12.39 -28.00 -8.10
C HIS A 232 -11.27 -28.73 -8.84
N TRP A 233 -10.78 -29.86 -8.32
CA TRP A 233 -9.73 -30.66 -8.98
C TRP A 233 -10.07 -31.05 -10.42
N ARG A 234 -11.36 -31.23 -10.73
CA ARG A 234 -11.83 -31.47 -12.10
C ARG A 234 -11.57 -30.28 -13.03
N LEU A 235 -11.71 -29.05 -12.56
CA LEU A 235 -11.45 -27.85 -13.34
C LEU A 235 -9.94 -27.63 -13.54
N ILE A 236 -9.11 -27.92 -12.53
CA ILE A 236 -7.65 -27.89 -12.69
C ILE A 236 -7.24 -28.86 -13.79
N ARG A 237 -7.78 -30.09 -13.78
CA ARG A 237 -7.54 -31.11 -14.81
C ARG A 237 -7.88 -30.67 -16.24
N THR A 238 -8.92 -29.88 -16.42
CA THR A 238 -9.31 -29.42 -17.77
C THR A 238 -8.45 -28.25 -18.27
N HIS A 239 -7.88 -27.44 -17.38
CA HIS A 239 -7.16 -26.22 -17.74
C HIS A 239 -5.65 -26.40 -17.91
N VAL A 240 -5.07 -27.39 -17.22
CA VAL A 240 -3.66 -27.74 -17.34
C VAL A 240 -3.38 -28.34 -18.72
N SER A 241 -2.26 -27.97 -19.35
CA SER A 241 -1.89 -28.29 -20.74
C SER A 241 -2.01 -29.78 -21.11
N GLY A 242 -3.18 -30.15 -21.66
CA GLY A 242 -3.47 -31.47 -22.22
C GLY A 242 -4.31 -32.34 -21.29
N THR A 243 -5.57 -32.60 -21.66
CA THR A 243 -6.43 -33.61 -21.00
C THR A 243 -5.70 -34.94 -20.94
N GLY A 244 -5.36 -35.43 -19.75
CA GLY A 244 -4.63 -36.69 -19.54
C GLY A 244 -3.17 -36.54 -19.11
N VAL A 245 -2.50 -35.41 -19.37
CA VAL A 245 -1.07 -35.24 -19.01
C VAL A 245 -0.89 -35.19 -17.50
N LEU A 246 -1.80 -34.51 -16.80
CA LEU A 246 -1.79 -34.44 -15.34
C LEU A 246 -2.02 -35.81 -14.72
N GLU A 247 -2.95 -36.60 -15.26
CA GLU A 247 -3.21 -37.97 -14.83
C GLU A 247 -2.00 -38.89 -15.09
N GLU A 248 -1.41 -38.84 -16.28
CA GLU A 248 -0.20 -39.61 -16.63
C GLU A 248 0.98 -39.26 -15.72
N LEU A 249 1.19 -37.96 -15.46
CA LEU A 249 2.24 -37.48 -14.55
C LEU A 249 1.98 -37.96 -13.12
N VAL A 250 0.77 -37.81 -12.60
CA VAL A 250 0.40 -38.26 -11.25
C VAL A 250 0.59 -39.77 -11.10
N GLN A 251 0.29 -40.56 -12.15
CA GLN A 251 0.51 -42.01 -12.16
C GLN A 251 1.95 -42.43 -12.53
N SER A 252 2.88 -41.50 -12.74
CA SER A 252 4.23 -41.81 -13.18
C SER A 252 5.10 -42.41 -12.06
N THR A 253 6.13 -43.17 -12.45
CA THR A 253 7.17 -43.66 -11.53
C THR A 253 7.89 -42.50 -10.82
N SER A 254 8.08 -41.37 -11.52
CA SER A 254 8.68 -40.17 -10.94
C SER A 254 7.89 -39.62 -9.75
N VAL A 255 6.56 -39.64 -9.82
CA VAL A 255 5.70 -39.23 -8.69
C VAL A 255 5.76 -40.25 -7.56
N THR A 256 5.84 -41.54 -7.86
CA THR A 256 6.03 -42.57 -6.83
C THR A 256 7.36 -42.37 -6.09
N ASP A 257 8.44 -42.08 -6.82
CA ASP A 257 9.76 -41.76 -6.24
C ASP A 257 9.72 -40.45 -5.44
N LEU A 258 8.99 -39.44 -5.92
CA LEU A 258 8.76 -38.19 -5.19
C LEU A 258 7.99 -38.43 -3.88
N LEU A 259 6.91 -39.22 -3.89
CA LEU A 259 6.15 -39.56 -2.68
C LEU A 259 7.01 -40.35 -1.69
N ALA A 260 7.84 -41.27 -2.18
CA ALA A 260 8.83 -41.97 -1.35
C ALA A 260 9.85 -41.00 -0.73
N ARG A 261 10.33 -40.02 -1.50
CA ARG A 261 11.22 -38.95 -1.01
C ARG A 261 10.52 -38.06 0.03
N VAL A 262 9.30 -37.59 -0.26
CA VAL A 262 8.49 -36.77 0.66
C VAL A 262 8.26 -37.51 1.97
N ARG A 263 7.90 -38.80 1.89
CA ARG A 263 7.77 -39.68 3.05
C ARG A 263 9.08 -39.77 3.84
N GLN A 264 10.18 -40.08 3.17
CA GLN A 264 11.49 -40.21 3.81
C GLN A 264 11.92 -38.91 4.47
N THR A 265 11.72 -37.77 3.81
CA THR A 265 11.99 -36.44 4.35
C THR A 265 11.11 -36.20 5.57
N ARG A 266 9.79 -36.44 5.50
CA ARG A 266 8.91 -36.28 6.66
C ARG A 266 9.32 -37.15 7.86
N GLU A 267 9.70 -38.41 7.62
CA GLU A 267 10.06 -39.37 8.68
C GLU A 267 11.45 -39.11 9.29
N ARG A 268 12.38 -38.50 8.55
CA ARG A 268 13.80 -38.39 8.97
C ARG A 268 14.34 -36.98 9.10
N TYR A 269 13.73 -36.02 8.41
CA TYR A 269 14.19 -34.64 8.41
C TYR A 269 13.79 -33.97 9.72
N CYS A 270 14.79 -33.58 10.49
CA CYS A 270 14.58 -32.88 11.75
C CYS A 270 15.25 -31.52 11.72
N VAL A 271 14.59 -30.54 12.31
CA VAL A 271 15.11 -29.19 12.51
C VAL A 271 15.69 -29.11 13.92
N PRO A 272 16.96 -28.71 14.08
CA PRO A 272 17.53 -28.50 15.41
C PRO A 272 16.82 -27.34 16.12
N ALA A 273 16.32 -27.59 17.32
CA ALA A 273 15.71 -26.60 18.19
C ALA A 273 16.57 -26.40 19.44
N GLN A 274 17.20 -25.25 19.56
CA GLN A 274 17.98 -24.87 20.72
C GLN A 274 17.05 -24.28 21.79
N THR A 275 16.97 -24.92 22.96
CA THR A 275 16.19 -24.40 24.08
C THR A 275 17.12 -23.70 25.05
N ILE A 276 16.94 -22.40 25.22
CA ILE A 276 17.67 -21.62 26.21
C ILE A 276 16.90 -21.60 27.54
N PRO A 277 17.59 -21.47 28.69
CA PRO A 277 16.92 -21.30 29.98
C PRO A 277 16.01 -20.06 30.00
N SER A 278 15.06 -20.03 30.94
CA SER A 278 14.24 -18.84 31.15
C SER A 278 15.10 -17.62 31.46
N LEU A 279 14.86 -16.53 30.72
CA LEU A 279 15.62 -15.28 30.83
C LEU A 279 15.14 -14.40 31.98
N LEU A 280 13.95 -14.67 32.54
CA LEU A 280 13.36 -13.90 33.64
C LEU A 280 14.04 -14.14 35.00
N GLN A 281 15.03 -15.04 35.07
CA GLN A 281 15.78 -15.31 36.31
C GLN A 281 16.68 -14.14 36.75
N HIS A 282 16.91 -13.16 35.87
CA HIS A 282 17.65 -11.94 36.20
C HIS A 282 16.62 -10.80 36.24
N GLY A 283 16.09 -10.53 37.44
CA GLY A 283 15.19 -9.39 37.66
C GLY A 283 15.82 -8.07 37.17
N PRO A 284 15.01 -7.02 36.99
CA PRO A 284 15.51 -5.73 36.51
C PRO A 284 16.69 -5.29 37.37
N VAL A 285 17.87 -5.18 36.76
CA VAL A 285 19.03 -4.60 37.43
C VAL A 285 18.69 -3.14 37.67
N ALA A 286 18.62 -2.74 38.95
CA ALA A 286 18.45 -1.34 39.32
C ALA A 286 19.52 -0.51 38.60
N ALA A 287 19.09 0.40 37.72
CA ALA A 287 19.99 1.31 37.05
C ALA A 287 20.17 2.56 37.93
N ASP A 288 21.41 2.84 38.29
CA ASP A 288 21.85 4.20 38.61
C ASP A 288 21.79 5.05 37.31
N ASP A 289 21.17 6.22 37.43
CA ASP A 289 21.08 7.39 36.55
C ASP A 289 20.92 7.25 35.01
N ASP A 290 19.87 7.91 34.52
CA ASP A 290 19.56 8.46 33.18
C ASP A 290 19.54 7.57 31.92
N ALA A 291 20.07 6.35 31.94
CA ALA A 291 19.98 5.43 30.80
C ALA A 291 19.34 4.09 31.20
N MET A 292 18.00 4.02 31.13
CA MET A 292 17.26 2.76 31.30
C MET A 292 17.79 1.72 30.31
N ARG A 293 18.46 0.67 30.82
CA ARG A 293 18.99 -0.41 29.99
C ARG A 293 17.81 -1.19 29.37
N PRO A 294 17.89 -1.59 28.09
CA PRO A 294 16.84 -2.40 27.48
C PRO A 294 16.70 -3.71 28.25
N ASP A 295 15.46 -4.20 28.36
CA ASP A 295 15.18 -5.49 28.99
C ASP A 295 16.07 -6.57 28.34
N PRO A 296 16.72 -7.47 29.12
CA PRO A 296 17.57 -8.51 28.57
C PRO A 296 16.87 -9.37 27.51
N THR A 297 15.57 -9.61 27.66
CA THR A 297 14.72 -10.32 26.70
C THR A 297 14.57 -9.50 25.43
N GLU A 298 14.22 -8.22 25.53
CA GLU A 298 14.12 -7.31 24.37
C GLU A 298 15.45 -7.24 23.61
N THR A 299 16.57 -7.08 24.34
CA THR A 299 17.92 -7.04 23.78
C THR A 299 18.24 -8.32 23.02
N LEU A 300 17.89 -9.48 23.59
CA LEU A 300 18.06 -10.76 22.91
C LEU A 300 17.21 -10.82 21.65
N PHE A 301 15.93 -10.46 21.69
CA PHE A 301 15.05 -10.47 20.52
C PHE A 301 15.58 -9.57 19.40
N VAL A 302 16.03 -8.35 19.72
CA VAL A 302 16.62 -7.45 18.74
C VAL A 302 17.89 -8.05 18.13
N ARG A 303 18.74 -8.68 18.95
CA ARG A 303 19.98 -9.33 18.48
C ARG A 303 19.70 -10.57 17.62
N LEU A 304 18.78 -11.43 18.03
CA LEU A 304 18.40 -12.62 17.26
C LEU A 304 17.80 -12.23 15.90
N ASN A 305 16.94 -11.21 15.87
CA ASN A 305 16.31 -10.75 14.63
C ASN A 305 17.21 -9.83 13.78
N SER A 306 18.41 -9.49 14.25
CA SER A 306 19.32 -8.59 13.51
C SER A 306 19.90 -9.19 12.24
N GLY A 307 20.05 -10.53 12.18
CA GLY A 307 20.50 -11.26 10.99
C GLY A 307 19.38 -11.60 9.99
N GLY A 308 18.12 -11.34 10.35
CA GLY A 308 16.95 -11.52 9.50
C GLY A 308 16.40 -10.18 8.98
N THR A 309 15.09 -10.06 8.87
CA THR A 309 14.45 -8.76 8.61
C THR A 309 14.32 -8.03 9.96
N PRO A 310 15.05 -6.94 10.23
CA PRO A 310 15.11 -6.35 11.57
C PRO A 310 13.78 -5.68 11.96
N LEU A 311 13.48 -5.64 13.26
CA LEU A 311 12.44 -4.79 13.85
C LEU A 311 13.01 -3.38 14.00
N GLN A 312 12.36 -2.37 13.40
CA GLN A 312 12.83 -0.97 13.47
C GLN A 312 11.66 0.00 13.63
N GLY A 313 11.94 1.18 14.18
CA GLY A 313 10.98 2.28 14.27
C GLY A 313 9.67 1.91 14.94
N GLU A 314 8.56 2.07 14.20
CA GLU A 314 7.19 1.88 14.69
C GLU A 314 6.93 0.42 15.11
N ASP A 315 7.49 -0.57 14.40
CA ASP A 315 7.28 -1.99 14.69
C ASP A 315 7.91 -2.39 16.03
N LEU A 316 9.08 -1.84 16.36
CA LEU A 316 9.74 -2.09 17.64
C LEU A 316 8.97 -1.42 18.79
N ILE A 317 8.47 -0.19 18.59
CA ILE A 317 7.62 0.50 19.57
C ILE A 317 6.37 -0.31 19.87
N TYR A 318 5.69 -0.80 18.82
CA TYR A 318 4.51 -1.64 19.00
C TYR A 318 4.86 -2.91 19.76
N SER A 319 5.94 -3.58 19.36
CA SER A 319 6.43 -4.79 20.03
C SER A 319 6.64 -4.56 21.52
N ILE A 320 7.37 -3.49 21.90
CA ILE A 320 7.59 -3.10 23.31
C ILE A 320 6.24 -2.88 24.02
N ALA A 321 5.29 -2.20 23.38
CA ALA A 321 3.96 -1.99 23.94
C ALA A 321 3.24 -3.33 24.22
N LYS A 322 3.29 -4.29 23.28
CA LYS A 322 2.67 -5.61 23.45
C LYS A 322 3.28 -6.41 24.60
N ALA A 323 4.59 -6.31 24.81
CA ALA A 323 5.29 -7.01 25.88
C ALA A 323 4.93 -6.45 27.27
N ILE A 324 4.80 -5.13 27.39
CA ILE A 324 4.53 -4.47 28.68
C ILE A 324 3.03 -4.46 29.00
N TRP A 325 2.18 -4.52 27.97
CA TRP A 325 0.74 -4.40 28.09
C TRP A 325 0.02 -5.48 27.25
N PRO A 326 -0.19 -6.68 27.82
CA PRO A 326 -0.74 -7.83 27.08
C PRO A 326 -2.14 -7.64 26.49
N SER A 327 -2.96 -6.74 27.05
CA SER A 327 -4.30 -6.42 26.51
C SER A 327 -4.29 -5.32 25.45
N ALA A 328 -3.18 -4.59 25.25
CA ALA A 328 -3.06 -3.55 24.22
C ALA A 328 -3.36 -4.05 22.79
N PRO A 329 -2.84 -5.21 22.33
CA PRO A 329 -3.13 -5.70 20.99
C PRO A 329 -4.62 -5.89 20.75
N ASP A 330 -5.34 -6.48 21.72
CA ASP A 330 -6.77 -6.76 21.59
C ASP A 330 -7.58 -5.46 21.57
N LEU A 331 -7.17 -4.44 22.33
CA LEU A 331 -7.78 -3.11 22.30
C LEU A 331 -7.48 -2.37 20.99
N ILE A 332 -6.24 -2.43 20.49
CA ILE A 332 -5.86 -1.83 19.22
C ILE A 332 -6.63 -2.51 18.09
N LYS A 333 -6.71 -3.84 18.05
CA LYS A 333 -7.50 -4.62 17.08
C LYS A 333 -8.98 -4.21 17.03
N ARG A 334 -9.56 -3.69 18.13
CA ARG A 334 -10.94 -3.16 18.14
C ARG A 334 -11.11 -1.86 17.35
N ILE A 335 -10.03 -1.10 17.11
CA ILE A 335 -10.07 0.08 16.26
C ILE A 335 -10.28 -0.38 14.81
N ARG A 336 -11.53 -0.38 14.35
CA ARG A 336 -11.90 -0.72 12.97
C ARG A 336 -11.58 0.44 12.02
N ASN A 337 -11.65 0.18 10.71
CA ASN A 337 -11.56 1.21 9.66
C ASN A 337 -10.30 2.08 9.77
N ARG A 338 -9.14 1.45 9.97
CA ARG A 338 -7.85 2.16 10.00
C ARG A 338 -7.35 2.39 8.57
N PHE A 339 -6.50 3.41 8.39
CA PHE A 339 -5.79 3.65 7.13
C PHE A 339 -4.31 3.24 7.18
N PHE A 340 -3.90 2.59 8.28
CA PHE A 340 -2.50 2.31 8.60
C PHE A 340 -2.37 1.16 9.59
N SER A 341 -1.13 0.69 9.77
CA SER A 341 -0.80 -0.44 10.62
C SER A 341 -1.08 -0.21 12.12
N GLU A 342 -1.22 -1.30 12.87
CA GLU A 342 -1.36 -1.27 14.33
C GLU A 342 -0.18 -0.60 15.02
N ALA A 343 1.02 -0.74 14.44
CA ALA A 343 2.22 -0.09 14.95
C ALA A 343 2.12 1.44 14.87
N ARG A 344 1.61 1.96 13.75
CA ARG A 344 1.37 3.40 13.59
C ARG A 344 0.27 3.91 14.51
N ALA A 345 -0.80 3.14 14.67
CA ALA A 345 -1.87 3.47 15.62
C ALA A 345 -1.33 3.58 17.05
N THR A 346 -0.50 2.62 17.47
CA THR A 346 0.17 2.64 18.79
C THR A 346 0.99 3.91 18.98
N LEU A 347 1.78 4.30 17.98
CA LEU A 347 2.61 5.50 18.05
C LEU A 347 1.78 6.78 18.14
N LEU A 348 0.71 6.90 17.33
CA LEU A 348 -0.20 8.05 17.36
C LEU A 348 -0.91 8.17 18.71
N ILE A 349 -1.39 7.05 19.25
CA ILE A 349 -2.08 7.01 20.55
C ILE A 349 -1.10 7.34 21.69
N ALA A 350 0.10 6.76 21.66
CA ALA A 350 1.17 7.10 22.61
C ALA A 350 1.47 8.60 22.59
N ARG A 351 1.56 9.19 21.40
CA ARG A 351 1.78 10.63 21.24
C ARG A 351 0.61 11.44 21.79
N LEU A 352 -0.64 11.07 21.49
CA LEU A 352 -1.85 11.74 22.01
C LEU A 352 -1.94 11.67 23.54
N ALA A 353 -1.64 10.51 24.14
CA ALA A 353 -1.65 10.33 25.60
C ALA A 353 -0.60 11.19 26.32
N THR A 354 0.46 11.62 25.64
CA THR A 354 1.47 12.55 26.19
C THR A 354 1.11 14.03 26.05
N VAL A 355 0.04 14.37 25.34
CA VAL A 355 -0.38 15.77 25.20
C VAL A 355 -0.85 16.30 26.56
N GLU A 356 -0.30 17.45 26.95
CA GLU A 356 -0.72 18.19 28.14
C GLU A 356 -1.72 19.30 27.77
N ALA A 357 -2.59 19.66 28.72
CA ALA A 357 -3.55 20.73 28.52
C ALA A 357 -2.83 22.07 28.28
N GLY A 358 -3.17 22.75 27.18
CA GLY A 358 -2.55 24.04 26.83
C GLY A 358 -1.13 23.98 26.27
N GLN A 359 -0.61 22.78 25.97
CA GLN A 359 0.73 22.62 25.40
C GLN A 359 0.83 23.29 24.02
N LYS A 360 1.68 24.32 23.93
CA LYS A 360 1.85 25.14 22.72
C LYS A 360 2.58 24.41 21.60
N GLU A 361 3.56 23.56 21.95
CA GLU A 361 4.33 22.81 20.97
C GLU A 361 3.78 21.39 20.80
N ALA A 362 3.74 20.90 19.57
CA ALA A 362 3.35 19.53 19.30
C ALA A 362 4.37 18.58 19.95
N PRO A 363 3.95 17.61 20.80
CA PRO A 363 4.86 16.59 21.28
C PRO A 363 5.53 15.91 20.08
N ALA A 364 6.85 15.76 20.08
CA ALA A 364 7.50 14.93 19.05
C ALA A 364 7.04 13.46 19.20
N ALA A 365 6.87 12.76 18.09
CA ALA A 365 6.63 11.33 18.13
C ALA A 365 7.79 10.65 18.90
N PRO A 366 7.50 9.77 19.87
CA PRO A 366 8.57 9.13 20.63
C PRO A 366 9.38 8.20 19.72
N ASP A 367 10.70 8.37 19.71
CA ASP A 367 11.60 7.32 19.26
C ASP A 367 11.57 6.13 20.23
N VAL A 368 12.24 5.03 19.87
CA VAL A 368 12.28 3.82 20.70
C VAL A 368 12.79 4.11 22.12
N GLY A 369 13.84 4.94 22.26
CA GLY A 369 14.43 5.25 23.57
C GLY A 369 13.50 6.11 24.43
N ARG A 370 12.86 7.11 23.84
CA ARG A 370 11.84 7.94 24.50
C ARG A 370 10.62 7.11 24.87
N PHE A 371 10.17 6.22 24.00
CA PHE A 371 9.05 5.32 24.30
C PHE A 371 9.38 4.41 25.48
N ARG A 372 10.58 3.79 25.52
CA ARG A 372 11.05 3.00 26.68
C ARG A 372 10.99 3.79 27.99
N ARG A 373 11.43 5.05 27.97
CA ARG A 373 11.35 5.92 29.17
C ARG A 373 9.89 6.18 29.59
N LEU A 374 8.96 6.34 28.65
CA LEU A 374 7.54 6.53 28.95
C LEU A 374 6.92 5.28 29.60
N VAL A 375 7.30 4.07 29.16
CA VAL A 375 6.69 2.81 29.62
C VAL A 375 7.39 2.17 30.82
N HIS A 376 8.66 2.49 31.08
CA HIS A 376 9.42 1.96 32.22
C HIS A 376 9.92 2.99 33.23
N GLY A 377 10.00 4.27 32.84
CA GLY A 377 10.57 5.32 33.69
C GLY A 377 9.65 5.78 34.83
N VAL A 378 10.10 6.80 35.55
CA VAL A 378 9.32 7.48 36.60
C VAL A 378 8.05 8.06 35.97
N GLY A 379 6.87 7.70 36.51
CA GLY A 379 5.57 8.08 35.95
C GLY A 379 5.00 7.10 34.91
N SER A 380 5.68 5.98 34.64
CA SER A 380 5.20 4.95 33.70
C SER A 380 3.87 4.32 34.10
N ALA A 381 3.55 4.23 35.40
CA ALA A 381 2.24 3.77 35.86
C ALA A 381 1.12 4.71 35.38
N LEU A 382 1.30 6.02 35.55
CA LEU A 382 0.36 7.03 35.09
C LEU A 382 0.25 7.06 33.56
N PHE A 383 1.38 6.97 32.84
CA PHE A 383 1.35 6.91 31.38
C PHE A 383 0.59 5.67 30.87
N ARG A 384 0.83 4.50 31.46
CA ARG A 384 0.11 3.26 31.13
C ARG A 384 -1.38 3.37 31.43
N GLU A 385 -1.74 3.90 32.59
CA GLU A 385 -3.15 4.12 32.96
C GLU A 385 -3.84 5.07 31.97
N ARG A 386 -3.20 6.19 31.61
CA ARG A 386 -3.72 7.13 30.60
C ARG A 386 -3.89 6.47 29.24
N MET A 387 -2.90 5.71 28.79
CA MET A 387 -2.95 4.95 27.54
C MET A 387 -4.10 3.93 27.55
N GLU A 388 -4.28 3.20 28.65
CA GLU A 388 -5.33 2.21 28.82
C GLU A 388 -6.72 2.81 28.80
N GLN A 389 -6.96 3.85 29.59
CA GLN A 389 -8.22 4.59 29.56
C GLN A 389 -8.50 5.14 28.17
N TYR A 390 -7.47 5.64 27.48
CA TYR A 390 -7.61 6.17 26.14
C TYR A 390 -8.00 5.11 25.12
N LEU A 391 -7.32 3.95 25.12
CA LEU A 391 -7.64 2.84 24.23
C LEU A 391 -9.02 2.22 24.50
N GLN A 392 -9.44 2.16 25.77
CA GLN A 392 -10.73 1.59 26.14
C GLN A 392 -11.91 2.49 25.76
N HIS A 393 -11.76 3.82 25.83
CA HIS A 393 -12.90 4.74 25.76
C HIS A 393 -12.84 5.78 24.64
N GLN A 394 -11.65 6.19 24.18
CA GLN A 394 -11.49 7.35 23.29
C GLN A 394 -10.95 6.98 21.91
N ALA A 395 -10.02 6.02 21.83
CA ALA A 395 -9.30 5.71 20.60
C ALA A 395 -10.21 5.22 19.47
N ALA A 396 -11.04 4.20 19.71
CA ALA A 396 -11.89 3.63 18.66
C ALA A 396 -12.88 4.67 18.07
N PRO A 397 -13.69 5.40 18.86
CA PRO A 397 -14.57 6.44 18.33
C PRO A 397 -13.82 7.56 17.61
N LEU A 398 -12.64 7.94 18.09
CA LEU A 398 -11.85 9.01 17.48
C LEU A 398 -11.37 8.62 16.07
N PHE A 399 -10.88 7.39 15.92
CA PHE A 399 -10.38 6.89 14.64
C PHE A 399 -11.53 6.62 13.66
N GLU A 400 -12.68 6.14 14.15
CA GLU A 400 -13.90 6.02 13.34
C GLU A 400 -14.37 7.38 12.81
N GLN A 401 -14.32 8.43 13.64
CA GLN A 401 -14.62 9.80 13.20
C GLN A 401 -13.61 10.35 12.19
N ALA A 402 -12.31 10.08 12.39
CA ALA A 402 -11.29 10.43 11.41
C ALA A 402 -11.53 9.72 10.07
N HIS A 403 -11.90 8.43 10.12
CA HIS A 403 -12.27 7.67 8.94
C HIS A 403 -13.51 8.24 8.25
N ALA A 404 -14.58 8.51 9.01
CA ALA A 404 -15.82 9.08 8.50
C ALA A 404 -15.61 10.45 7.85
N LEU A 405 -14.76 11.31 8.44
CA LEU A 405 -14.38 12.58 7.85
C LEU A 405 -13.63 12.39 6.53
N LEU A 406 -12.59 11.54 6.53
CA LEU A 406 -11.70 11.40 5.38
C LEU A 406 -12.32 10.64 4.21
N THR A 407 -13.28 9.73 4.44
CA THR A 407 -13.88 8.87 3.39
C THR A 407 -15.38 9.08 3.19
N GLY A 408 -15.98 10.04 3.91
CA GLY A 408 -17.41 10.33 3.83
C GLY A 408 -17.90 10.71 2.43
N ARG A 409 -19.19 10.51 2.15
CA ARG A 409 -19.72 10.49 0.77
C ARG A 409 -19.62 11.79 -0.03
N ASP A 410 -19.66 12.97 0.60
CA ASP A 410 -19.72 14.24 -0.13
C ASP A 410 -18.37 14.63 -0.78
N PHE A 411 -17.29 14.59 0.02
CA PHE A 411 -15.95 15.08 -0.34
C PHE A 411 -14.85 14.09 0.04
N GLY A 412 -15.22 12.86 0.41
CA GLY A 412 -14.31 11.86 0.92
C GLY A 412 -13.27 11.47 -0.11
N LEU A 413 -12.07 11.25 0.40
CA LEU A 413 -11.00 10.59 -0.32
C LEU A 413 -11.38 9.12 -0.53
N PRO A 414 -11.03 8.53 -1.68
CA PRO A 414 -11.05 7.07 -1.80
C PRO A 414 -10.10 6.50 -0.74
N THR A 415 -10.41 5.32 -0.22
CA THR A 415 -9.70 4.68 0.89
C THR A 415 -8.18 4.63 0.71
N VAL A 416 -7.71 4.43 -0.53
CA VAL A 416 -6.28 4.48 -0.87
C VAL A 416 -5.64 5.84 -0.65
N LEU A 417 -6.32 6.94 -1.01
CA LEU A 417 -5.80 8.28 -0.79
C LEU A 417 -5.80 8.66 0.69
N ALA A 418 -6.82 8.22 1.44
CA ALA A 418 -6.84 8.40 2.89
C ALA A 418 -5.68 7.65 3.58
N ALA A 419 -5.29 6.49 3.05
CA ALA A 419 -4.11 5.76 3.51
C ALA A 419 -2.77 6.36 3.07
N GLU A 420 -2.68 6.86 1.84
CA GLU A 420 -1.51 7.61 1.40
C GLU A 420 -1.31 8.89 2.22
N LEU A 421 -2.39 9.58 2.62
CA LEU A 421 -2.36 10.72 3.54
C LEU A 421 -1.72 10.36 4.89
N ALA A 422 -1.95 9.14 5.36
CA ALA A 422 -1.42 8.65 6.62
C ALA A 422 -0.01 8.04 6.51
N ARG A 423 0.58 7.96 5.31
CA ARG A 423 1.84 7.23 5.03
C ARG A 423 3.10 8.09 5.26
N GLY A 424 4.21 7.42 5.58
CA GLY A 424 5.51 8.08 5.85
C GLY A 424 5.50 8.92 7.13
N ASP A 425 6.60 9.64 7.36
CA ASP A 425 6.74 10.50 8.55
C ASP A 425 5.79 11.71 8.50
N SER A 426 5.69 12.38 7.35
CA SER A 426 4.77 13.51 7.16
C SER A 426 3.31 13.12 7.39
N GLY A 427 2.89 11.95 6.90
CA GLY A 427 1.53 11.46 7.11
C GLY A 427 1.22 11.17 8.58
N ARG A 428 2.21 10.70 9.35
CA ARG A 428 2.07 10.54 10.81
C ARG A 428 1.78 11.88 11.50
N ASP A 429 2.48 12.95 11.12
CA ASP A 429 2.25 14.28 11.70
C ASP A 429 0.89 14.87 11.29
N ILE A 430 0.48 14.69 10.03
CA ILE A 430 -0.83 15.14 9.52
C ILE A 430 -1.96 14.41 10.25
N MET A 431 -1.86 13.09 10.41
CA MET A 431 -2.85 12.31 11.16
C MET A 431 -2.88 12.70 12.64
N PHE A 432 -1.73 12.99 13.24
CA PHE A 432 -1.67 13.47 14.62
C PHE A 432 -2.41 14.81 14.81
N LEU A 433 -2.21 15.77 13.89
CA LEU A 433 -2.95 17.04 13.90
C LEU A 433 -4.46 16.81 13.74
N LEU A 434 -4.86 15.94 12.81
CA LEU A 434 -6.27 15.61 12.57
C LEU A 434 -6.91 15.02 13.82
N LEU A 435 -6.31 13.97 14.40
CA LEU A 435 -6.84 13.31 15.59
C LEU A 435 -6.96 14.30 16.75
N ARG A 436 -5.96 15.17 16.95
CA ARG A 436 -6.03 16.20 18.00
C ARG A 436 -7.14 17.22 17.76
N TRP A 437 -7.38 17.62 16.52
CA TRP A 437 -8.48 18.53 16.20
C TRP A 437 -9.84 17.90 16.49
N ILE A 438 -10.04 16.63 16.13
CA ILE A 438 -11.27 15.89 16.44
C ILE A 438 -11.47 15.74 17.95
N GLU A 439 -10.44 15.43 18.73
CA GLU A 439 -10.54 15.39 20.20
C GLU A 439 -11.04 16.72 20.77
N ARG A 440 -10.48 17.83 20.28
CA ARG A 440 -10.89 19.16 20.73
C ARG A 440 -12.33 19.47 20.34
N LEU A 441 -12.76 19.11 19.13
CA LEU A 441 -14.15 19.25 18.70
C LEU A 441 -15.09 18.49 19.62
N ASN A 442 -14.80 17.21 19.88
CA ASN A 442 -15.59 16.36 20.77
C ASN A 442 -15.69 16.96 22.17
N ALA A 443 -14.57 17.44 22.72
CA ALA A 443 -14.54 18.10 24.03
C ALA A 443 -15.34 19.41 24.08
N ALA A 444 -15.50 20.08 22.93
CA ALA A 444 -16.33 21.28 22.78
C ALA A 444 -17.81 20.96 22.44
N GLY A 445 -18.19 19.68 22.38
CA GLY A 445 -19.55 19.26 22.06
C GLY A 445 -19.90 19.21 20.57
N PHE A 446 -18.90 19.33 19.68
CA PHE A 446 -19.09 19.19 18.24
C PHE A 446 -18.73 17.78 17.77
N LEU A 447 -19.60 17.16 16.97
CA LEU A 447 -19.34 15.89 16.30
C LEU A 447 -19.06 16.10 14.82
N ILE A 448 -18.24 15.23 14.22
CA ILE A 448 -17.91 15.29 12.78
C ILE A 448 -19.15 15.30 11.88
N ASP A 449 -20.15 14.47 12.19
CA ASP A 449 -21.39 14.39 11.41
C ASP A 449 -22.24 15.67 11.49
N GLY A 450 -22.08 16.44 12.57
CA GLY A 450 -22.75 17.74 12.78
C GLY A 450 -22.06 18.91 12.08
N LEU A 451 -20.86 18.73 11.52
CA LEU A 451 -20.16 19.78 10.79
C LEU A 451 -20.84 20.08 9.45
N LYS A 452 -20.84 21.35 9.06
CA LYS A 452 -21.32 21.78 7.75
C LYS A 452 -20.49 21.14 6.64
N ALA A 453 -21.11 20.87 5.49
CA ALA A 453 -20.43 20.38 4.29
C ALA A 453 -19.17 21.21 3.94
N THR A 454 -19.24 22.54 4.06
CA THR A 454 -18.12 23.45 3.79
C THR A 454 -16.98 23.36 4.82
N GLN A 455 -17.28 23.01 6.08
CA GLN A 455 -16.28 22.79 7.13
C GLN A 455 -15.55 21.47 6.88
N ARG A 456 -16.30 20.40 6.58
CA ARG A 456 -15.74 19.10 6.19
C ARG A 456 -14.83 19.21 4.97
N ALA A 457 -15.31 19.85 3.91
CA ALA A 457 -14.56 20.08 2.67
C ALA A 457 -13.24 20.84 2.93
N ARG A 458 -13.27 21.93 3.72
CA ARG A 458 -12.07 22.70 4.08
C ARG A 458 -11.07 21.90 4.92
N ALA A 459 -11.55 21.06 5.85
CA ALA A 459 -10.68 20.21 6.65
C ALA A 459 -9.90 19.23 5.75
N ILE A 460 -10.60 18.50 4.87
CA ILE A 460 -9.96 17.59 3.90
C ILE A 460 -9.06 18.37 2.95
N GLY A 461 -9.49 19.55 2.49
CA GLY A 461 -8.72 20.46 1.64
C GLY A 461 -7.41 20.90 2.27
N ALA A 462 -7.42 21.25 3.55
CA ALA A 462 -6.22 21.64 4.28
C ALA A 462 -5.23 20.48 4.43
N LEU A 463 -5.73 19.30 4.81
CA LEU A 463 -4.89 18.11 5.01
C LEU A 463 -4.26 17.65 3.68
N THR A 464 -5.04 17.62 2.60
CA THR A 464 -4.53 17.28 1.26
C THR A 464 -3.59 18.36 0.72
N ALA A 465 -3.85 19.65 0.96
CA ALA A 465 -2.92 20.72 0.56
C ALA A 465 -1.56 20.56 1.25
N ILE A 466 -1.54 20.26 2.56
CA ILE A 466 -0.30 20.01 3.30
C ILE A 466 0.38 18.74 2.79
N SER A 467 -0.37 17.68 2.55
CA SER A 467 0.20 16.41 2.10
C SER A 467 0.76 16.46 0.67
N TRP A 468 0.12 17.21 -0.23
CA TRP A 468 0.43 17.17 -1.67
C TRP A 468 1.26 18.37 -2.15
N PHE A 469 1.19 19.51 -1.46
CA PHE A 469 1.78 20.77 -1.91
C PHE A 469 2.66 21.47 -0.85
N ALA A 470 2.92 20.86 0.31
CA ALA A 470 3.87 21.45 1.26
C ALA A 470 5.31 21.09 0.90
N ARG A 471 6.20 22.08 0.93
CA ARG A 471 7.66 21.88 0.92
C ARG A 471 8.13 21.23 2.22
N LYS A 472 7.48 21.57 3.34
CA LYS A 472 7.80 21.11 4.70
C LYS A 472 6.52 20.77 5.48
N PRO A 473 5.90 19.59 5.26
CA PRO A 473 4.67 19.19 5.93
C PRO A 473 4.76 19.20 7.47
N ASP A 474 5.90 18.78 8.02
CA ASP A 474 6.22 18.80 9.45
C ASP A 474 6.11 20.21 10.05
N ARG A 475 6.65 21.22 9.33
CA ARG A 475 6.58 22.62 9.74
C ARG A 475 5.16 23.15 9.66
N CYS A 476 4.38 22.77 8.64
CA CYS A 476 2.94 23.11 8.57
C CYS A 476 2.19 22.58 9.79
N VAL A 477 2.40 21.31 10.15
CA VAL A 477 1.76 20.69 11.32
C VAL A 477 2.15 21.42 12.61
N ARG A 478 3.43 21.76 12.80
CA ARG A 478 3.88 22.52 13.98
C ARG A 478 3.20 23.89 14.09
N VAL A 479 3.16 24.64 12.99
CA VAL A 479 2.49 25.95 12.94
C VAL A 479 1.01 25.82 13.24
N LEU A 480 0.33 24.84 12.66
CA LEU A 480 -1.09 24.62 12.89
C LEU A 480 -1.39 24.10 14.29
N TRP A 481 -0.48 23.33 14.91
CA TRP A 481 -0.63 22.86 16.27
C TRP A 481 -0.71 24.03 17.27
N GLU A 482 0.21 24.99 17.17
CA GLU A 482 0.19 26.19 18.03
C GLU A 482 -1.13 26.96 17.88
N ARG A 483 -1.64 27.06 16.65
CA ARG A 483 -2.94 27.71 16.37
C ARG A 483 -4.10 26.89 16.90
N LEU A 484 -4.03 25.56 16.76
CA LEU A 484 -5.04 24.66 17.26
C LEU A 484 -5.11 24.83 18.77
N ALA A 485 -3.99 24.83 19.51
CA ALA A 485 -3.97 25.06 20.95
C ALA A 485 -4.61 26.40 21.37
N ALA A 486 -4.41 27.46 20.58
CA ALA A 486 -4.96 28.79 20.85
C ALA A 486 -6.42 29.00 20.39
N THR A 487 -7.02 28.05 19.67
CA THR A 487 -8.39 28.20 19.13
C THR A 487 -9.44 28.00 20.24
N ALA A 488 -10.42 28.90 20.33
CA ALA A 488 -11.53 28.81 21.29
C ALA A 488 -12.49 27.64 20.94
N PRO A 489 -13.18 27.02 21.92
CA PRO A 489 -14.09 25.89 21.67
C PRO A 489 -15.09 26.13 20.54
N ASP A 490 -15.76 27.28 20.52
CA ASP A 490 -16.80 27.62 19.52
C ASP A 490 -16.24 27.83 18.10
N ASP A 491 -14.94 28.13 17.99
CA ASP A 491 -14.26 28.38 16.71
C ASP A 491 -13.63 27.12 16.12
N LEU A 492 -13.63 25.99 16.84
CA LEU A 492 -13.01 24.74 16.37
C LEU A 492 -13.56 24.21 15.04
N PRO A 493 -14.88 24.29 14.75
CA PRO A 493 -15.42 23.92 13.43
C PRO A 493 -14.85 24.76 12.27
N GLU A 494 -14.37 25.98 12.57
CA GLU A 494 -13.79 26.93 11.61
C GLU A 494 -12.25 26.92 11.62
N PHE A 495 -11.63 25.99 12.35
CA PHE A 495 -10.18 25.92 12.52
C PHE A 495 -9.42 25.88 11.19
N PHE A 496 -9.86 25.04 10.24
CA PHE A 496 -9.30 24.97 8.90
C PHE A 496 -9.84 26.11 8.04
N CYS A 497 -9.21 27.28 8.17
CA CYS A 497 -9.55 28.49 7.43
C CYS A 497 -8.30 29.23 6.95
N ARG A 498 -8.51 30.21 6.06
CA ARG A 498 -7.46 31.10 5.54
C ARG A 498 -6.58 31.71 6.63
N LYS A 499 -7.15 32.13 7.77
CA LYS A 499 -6.39 32.75 8.86
C LYS A 499 -5.30 31.80 9.38
N ASN A 500 -5.67 30.56 9.68
CA ASN A 500 -4.75 29.59 10.26
C ASN A 500 -3.78 29.02 9.21
N LEU A 501 -4.27 28.66 8.02
CA LEU A 501 -3.41 28.15 6.94
C LEU A 501 -2.47 29.22 6.37
N GLY A 502 -2.86 30.50 6.40
CA GLY A 502 -2.02 31.61 5.96
C GLY A 502 -0.70 31.74 6.74
N HIS A 503 -0.61 31.17 7.95
CA HIS A 503 0.66 31.09 8.68
C HIS A 503 1.63 30.08 8.06
N CYS A 504 1.13 29.04 7.39
CA CYS A 504 1.95 28.06 6.67
C CYS A 504 2.53 28.61 5.35
N LEU A 505 1.98 29.73 4.85
CA LEU A 505 2.44 30.40 3.63
C LEU A 505 3.55 31.43 3.91
N ARG A 506 3.88 31.68 5.18
CA ARG A 506 4.88 32.68 5.55
C ARG A 506 6.29 32.09 5.42
N PRO A 507 7.22 32.76 4.71
CA PRO A 507 8.57 32.27 4.56
C PRO A 507 9.34 32.38 5.88
N ILE A 508 10.10 31.33 6.21
CA ILE A 508 11.11 31.35 7.28
C ILE A 508 12.45 31.08 6.60
N ARG A 509 13.39 32.04 6.64
CA ARG A 509 14.67 31.96 5.90
C ARG A 509 14.46 31.63 4.41
N ASN A 510 13.62 32.41 3.73
CA ASN A 510 13.25 32.28 2.31
C ASN A 510 12.33 31.12 1.92
N GLU A 511 12.02 30.17 2.80
CA GLU A 511 11.19 29.01 2.43
C GLU A 511 9.85 29.04 3.17
N ALA A 512 8.74 29.16 2.42
CA ALA A 512 7.39 28.96 2.95
C ALA A 512 7.11 27.45 3.10
N PRO A 513 6.62 26.96 4.26
CA PRO A 513 6.31 25.55 4.47
C PRO A 513 5.30 24.98 3.47
N LEU A 514 4.27 25.75 3.12
CA LEU A 514 3.22 25.41 2.17
C LEU A 514 3.28 26.33 0.94
N LEU A 515 3.13 25.75 -0.26
CA LEU A 515 3.02 26.53 -1.49
C LEU A 515 1.75 27.40 -1.49
N CYS A 516 1.84 28.63 -1.98
CA CYS A 516 0.66 29.46 -2.19
C CYS A 516 -0.09 29.00 -3.45
N LEU A 517 -1.32 28.48 -3.28
CA LEU A 517 -2.04 27.78 -4.34
C LEU A 517 -3.00 28.73 -5.09
N PRO A 518 -2.71 29.09 -6.36
CA PRO A 518 -3.49 30.04 -7.14
C PRO A 518 -4.83 29.46 -7.58
N PRO A 519 -5.83 30.33 -7.87
CA PRO A 519 -7.08 29.89 -8.46
C PRO A 519 -6.85 29.26 -9.84
N PRO A 520 -7.65 28.26 -10.26
CA PRO A 520 -7.52 27.61 -11.56
C PRO A 520 -7.50 28.57 -12.76
N SER A 521 -8.24 29.69 -12.67
CA SER A 521 -8.26 30.74 -13.69
C SER A 521 -6.90 31.38 -13.96
N ALA A 522 -6.08 31.59 -12.92
CA ALA A 522 -4.75 32.16 -13.06
C ALA A 522 -3.78 31.17 -13.72
N ILE A 523 -3.85 29.89 -13.35
CA ILE A 523 -3.05 28.83 -14.00
C ILE A 523 -3.47 28.67 -15.47
N ARG A 524 -4.77 28.72 -15.75
CA ARG A 524 -5.32 28.66 -17.11
C ARG A 524 -4.81 29.82 -17.98
N ALA A 525 -4.71 31.04 -17.42
CA ALA A 525 -4.14 32.18 -18.12
C ALA A 525 -2.66 31.99 -18.45
N GLN A 526 -1.86 31.43 -17.53
CA GLN A 526 -0.45 31.09 -17.75
C GLN A 526 -0.29 30.02 -18.85
N PHE A 527 -1.05 28.93 -18.80
CA PHE A 527 -1.02 27.89 -19.84
C PHE A 527 -1.45 28.45 -21.20
N SER A 528 -2.50 29.26 -21.22
CA SER A 528 -2.99 29.88 -22.46
C SER A 528 -1.93 30.79 -23.08
N ALA A 529 -1.33 31.68 -22.29
CA ALA A 529 -0.36 32.66 -22.78
C ALA A 529 0.97 32.03 -23.22
N ARG A 530 1.40 30.93 -22.58
CA ARG A 530 2.74 30.36 -22.79
C ARG A 530 2.75 29.09 -23.63
N ILE A 531 1.64 28.36 -23.70
CA ILE A 531 1.57 27.05 -24.35
C ILE A 531 0.64 27.13 -25.56
N THR A 532 -0.64 27.42 -25.37
CA THR A 532 -1.64 27.22 -26.44
C THR A 532 -1.89 28.45 -27.30
N GLN A 533 -1.48 29.65 -26.86
CA GLN A 533 -1.64 30.93 -27.58
C GLN A 533 -0.44 31.90 -27.39
N PRO A 534 0.83 31.48 -27.60
CA PRO A 534 1.94 32.44 -27.58
C PRO A 534 1.75 33.50 -28.68
N ARG A 535 1.88 34.79 -28.32
CA ARG A 535 1.70 35.94 -29.24
C ARG A 535 2.84 36.02 -30.27
N GLY A 536 2.49 36.20 -31.55
CA GLY A 536 3.42 36.46 -32.67
C GLY A 536 2.88 35.92 -34.01
N SER A 537 3.05 36.66 -35.11
CA SER A 537 2.50 36.35 -36.45
C SER A 537 3.53 35.71 -37.40
N GLY A 538 4.32 34.73 -36.94
CA GLY A 538 5.36 34.08 -37.77
C GLY A 538 5.75 32.67 -37.29
N ASP A 539 6.83 32.12 -37.88
CA ASP A 539 7.43 30.77 -37.71
C ASP A 539 7.83 30.35 -36.27
N GLY A 540 7.29 30.98 -35.24
CA GLY A 540 7.53 30.70 -33.81
C GLY A 540 6.26 30.50 -32.96
N ALA A 541 5.06 30.40 -33.54
CA ALA A 541 3.80 30.27 -32.79
C ALA A 541 3.29 28.82 -32.65
N PHE A 542 2.52 28.52 -31.59
CA PHE A 542 1.86 27.22 -31.37
C PHE A 542 0.95 26.80 -32.54
N SER A 543 0.33 27.77 -33.22
CA SER A 543 -0.57 27.56 -34.35
C SER A 543 0.10 26.87 -35.54
N ASN A 544 1.40 27.12 -35.76
CA ASN A 544 2.21 26.43 -36.77
C ASN A 544 2.93 25.23 -36.10
N PRO A 545 2.53 23.97 -36.37
CA PRO A 545 3.07 22.76 -35.74
C PRO A 545 4.52 22.41 -36.12
N ALA A 546 5.09 23.13 -37.09
CA ALA A 546 6.48 23.04 -37.52
C ALA A 546 7.35 24.21 -37.04
N SER A 547 6.79 25.12 -36.24
CA SER A 547 7.47 26.34 -35.79
C SER A 547 8.58 26.06 -34.76
N GLY A 548 9.45 27.07 -34.56
CA GLY A 548 10.51 27.04 -33.56
C GLY A 548 10.01 26.84 -32.12
N PHE A 549 8.73 27.14 -31.83
CA PHE A 549 8.12 26.87 -30.53
C PHE A 549 8.17 25.37 -30.19
N TRP A 550 7.84 24.52 -31.17
CA TRP A 550 7.82 23.07 -30.96
C TRP A 550 9.22 22.49 -30.83
N THR A 551 10.16 22.96 -31.65
CA THR A 551 11.53 22.42 -31.67
C THR A 551 12.41 22.91 -30.52
N ASN A 552 12.16 24.13 -30.02
CA ASN A 552 12.99 24.79 -29.00
C ASN A 552 12.34 24.83 -27.61
N TRP A 553 11.27 24.07 -27.40
CA TRP A 553 10.59 23.98 -26.11
C TRP A 553 11.53 23.46 -25.01
N SER A 554 11.35 23.98 -23.80
CA SER A 554 12.06 23.57 -22.60
C SER A 554 11.13 23.72 -21.39
N TRP A 555 10.88 22.63 -20.66
CA TRP A 555 10.16 22.68 -19.38
C TRP A 555 10.79 23.68 -18.42
N GLU A 556 12.12 23.64 -18.31
CA GLU A 556 12.89 24.52 -17.43
C GLU A 556 12.64 26.00 -17.75
N ARG A 557 12.64 26.39 -19.03
CA ARG A 557 12.31 27.77 -19.42
C ARG A 557 10.87 28.15 -19.09
N PHE A 558 9.93 27.20 -19.21
CA PHE A 558 8.52 27.42 -18.90
C PHE A 558 8.27 27.64 -17.41
N VAL A 559 8.87 26.81 -16.54
CA VAL A 559 8.67 26.92 -15.08
C VAL A 559 9.44 28.09 -14.46
N ASN A 560 10.52 28.55 -15.09
CA ASN A 560 11.27 29.74 -14.65
C ASN A 560 10.70 31.07 -15.19
N GLN A 561 9.50 31.07 -15.76
CA GLN A 561 8.86 32.28 -16.31
C GLN A 561 7.40 32.36 -15.88
N ILE A 562 6.99 33.54 -15.41
CA ILE A 562 5.63 33.83 -14.98
C ILE A 562 5.09 35.01 -15.80
N HIS A 563 3.81 34.96 -16.19
CA HIS A 563 3.22 35.97 -17.07
C HIS A 563 1.84 36.41 -16.59
N GLY A 564 1.55 37.71 -16.78
CA GLY A 564 0.23 38.31 -16.64
C GLY A 564 -0.44 38.01 -15.31
N ASP A 565 -1.69 37.58 -15.38
CA ASP A 565 -2.62 37.34 -14.27
C ASP A 565 -2.05 36.47 -13.14
N LEU A 566 -1.23 35.46 -13.46
CA LEU A 566 -0.62 34.59 -12.45
C LEU A 566 0.47 35.33 -11.65
N GLY A 567 1.31 36.11 -12.33
CA GLY A 567 2.33 36.92 -11.68
C GLY A 567 1.71 38.00 -10.80
N ASP A 568 0.70 38.70 -11.32
CA ASP A 568 -0.05 39.70 -10.58
C ASP A 568 -0.74 39.10 -9.35
N TRP A 569 -1.26 37.87 -9.46
CA TRP A 569 -1.87 37.16 -8.34
C TRP A 569 -0.84 36.81 -7.27
N TYR A 570 0.30 36.19 -7.62
CA TYR A 570 1.33 35.84 -6.64
C TYR A 570 1.92 37.07 -5.94
N ALA A 571 2.13 38.17 -6.68
CA ALA A 571 2.64 39.41 -6.12
C ALA A 571 1.72 39.99 -5.04
N GLN A 572 0.40 39.75 -5.15
CA GLN A 572 -0.59 40.15 -4.14
C GLN A 572 -0.78 39.10 -3.03
N ALA A 573 -0.67 37.81 -3.37
CA ALA A 573 -1.03 36.71 -2.49
C ALA A 573 0.07 36.33 -1.50
N LEU A 574 1.33 36.49 -1.90
CA LEU A 574 2.46 36.10 -1.06
C LEU A 574 2.61 37.08 0.12
N PRO A 575 2.73 36.56 1.36
CA PRO A 575 2.82 37.42 2.53
C PRO A 575 4.10 38.25 2.54
N HIS A 576 3.97 39.49 3.05
CA HIS A 576 5.12 40.36 3.31
C HIS A 576 6.02 39.80 4.42
N PRO A 577 7.34 40.05 4.36
CA PRO A 577 8.29 39.71 5.42
C PRO A 577 7.88 40.25 6.80
N GLN A 578 8.20 39.53 7.88
CA GLN A 578 8.28 40.13 9.22
C GLN A 578 9.71 40.67 9.46
N GLU A 579 9.86 41.67 10.33
CA GLU A 579 11.14 42.34 10.63
C GLU A 579 12.26 41.37 11.04
N ASP A 580 11.95 40.23 11.67
CA ASP A 580 12.91 39.22 12.14
C ASP A 580 13.27 38.11 11.10
N SER A 581 12.84 38.22 9.84
CA SER A 581 12.97 37.12 8.86
C SER A 581 14.30 37.02 8.09
N GLY A 582 15.27 37.91 8.38
CA GLY A 582 16.53 38.02 7.65
C GLY A 582 16.37 38.66 6.26
N GLU A 583 17.47 38.77 5.49
CA GLU A 583 17.40 39.20 4.08
C GLU A 583 16.61 38.16 3.26
N LEU A 584 15.36 38.48 2.97
CA LEU A 584 14.54 37.67 2.07
C LEU A 584 14.83 38.01 0.60
N GLN A 585 14.65 37.02 -0.27
CA GLN A 585 14.73 37.24 -1.71
C GLN A 585 13.63 38.22 -2.20
N PRO A 586 13.89 38.95 -3.31
CA PRO A 586 12.90 39.79 -3.97
C PRO A 586 11.58 39.06 -4.23
N ILE A 587 10.46 39.78 -4.20
CA ILE A 587 9.13 39.20 -4.41
C ILE A 587 9.04 38.52 -5.78
N GLU A 588 9.70 39.06 -6.79
CA GLU A 588 9.76 38.52 -8.15
C GLU A 588 10.45 37.14 -8.17
N THR A 589 11.53 36.97 -7.42
CA THR A 589 12.22 35.67 -7.33
C THR A 589 11.33 34.64 -6.63
N ARG A 590 10.68 35.05 -5.54
CA ARG A 590 9.76 34.18 -4.79
C ARG A 590 8.53 33.78 -5.60
N THR A 591 7.97 34.67 -6.43
CA THR A 591 6.82 34.32 -7.29
C THR A 591 7.21 33.28 -8.34
N ILE A 592 8.40 33.38 -8.93
CA ILE A 592 8.93 32.40 -9.88
C ILE A 592 9.21 31.07 -9.19
N GLU A 593 9.80 31.08 -7.99
CA GLU A 593 10.06 29.89 -7.19
C GLU A 593 8.77 29.13 -6.84
N ASP A 594 7.74 29.82 -6.33
CA ASP A 594 6.46 29.20 -6.00
C ASP A 594 5.74 28.67 -7.24
N TRP A 595 5.78 29.41 -8.36
CA TRP A 595 5.23 28.90 -9.63
C TRP A 595 5.95 27.65 -10.10
N ARG A 596 7.29 27.65 -10.08
CA ARG A 596 8.10 26.53 -10.52
C ARG A 596 7.78 25.27 -9.72
N ASP A 597 7.73 25.39 -8.40
CA ASP A 597 7.44 24.25 -7.52
C ASP A 597 6.00 23.76 -7.71
N LEU A 598 5.04 24.67 -7.86
CA LEU A 598 3.66 24.31 -8.17
C LEU A 598 3.57 23.57 -9.51
N ALA A 599 4.15 24.11 -10.59
CA ALA A 599 4.10 23.51 -11.92
C ALA A 599 4.75 22.12 -11.94
N ASN A 600 5.90 21.96 -11.27
CA ASN A 600 6.56 20.67 -11.12
C ASN A 600 5.71 19.68 -10.29
N THR A 601 5.05 20.15 -9.24
CA THR A 601 4.14 19.32 -8.44
C THR A 601 2.94 18.87 -9.26
N LEU A 602 2.29 19.80 -9.98
CA LEU A 602 1.16 19.51 -10.87
C LEU A 602 1.52 18.53 -11.98
N TYR A 603 2.78 18.49 -12.43
CA TYR A 603 3.21 17.53 -13.44
C TYR A 603 3.06 16.08 -12.95
N TYR A 604 3.35 15.79 -11.67
CA TYR A 604 3.46 14.42 -11.14
C TYR A 604 2.41 14.05 -10.08
N ALA A 605 1.54 14.96 -9.65
CA ALA A 605 0.58 14.75 -8.55
C ALA A 605 -0.52 13.74 -8.89
N ARG A 606 -0.19 12.43 -8.89
CA ARG A 606 -1.12 11.31 -9.13
C ARG A 606 -2.31 11.34 -8.16
N SER A 607 -2.14 11.94 -6.98
CA SER A 607 -3.21 12.14 -6.01
C SER A 607 -4.38 12.97 -6.56
N LEU A 608 -4.13 13.94 -7.45
CA LEU A 608 -5.20 14.69 -8.12
C LEU A 608 -6.01 13.80 -9.07
N VAL A 609 -5.35 12.87 -9.77
CA VAL A 609 -6.02 11.88 -10.65
C VAL A 609 -6.93 10.98 -9.83
N LEU A 610 -6.40 10.40 -8.74
CA LEU A 610 -7.17 9.53 -7.85
C LEU A 610 -8.34 10.28 -7.17
N PHE A 611 -8.14 11.55 -6.80
CA PHE A 611 -9.20 12.37 -6.22
C PHE A 611 -10.31 12.64 -7.24
N ALA A 612 -9.95 13.00 -8.48
CA ALA A 612 -10.93 13.27 -9.52
C ALA A 612 -11.74 12.03 -9.91
N GLN A 613 -11.10 10.84 -9.91
CA GLN A 613 -11.75 9.56 -10.23
C GLN A 613 -12.29 8.81 -8.99
N ARG A 614 -12.36 9.46 -7.82
CA ARG A 614 -12.69 8.82 -6.52
C ARG A 614 -14.00 8.04 -6.51
N LYS A 615 -15.02 8.51 -7.23
CA LYS A 615 -16.33 7.86 -7.31
C LYS A 615 -16.18 6.47 -7.94
N SER A 616 -15.61 6.42 -9.14
CA SER A 616 -15.34 5.17 -9.86
C SER A 616 -14.41 4.23 -9.06
N LEU A 617 -13.33 4.76 -8.48
CA LEU A 617 -12.41 3.93 -7.67
C LEU A 617 -13.10 3.28 -6.47
N SER A 618 -13.99 4.01 -5.80
CA SER A 618 -14.73 3.50 -4.64
C SER A 618 -15.80 2.46 -5.03
N GLU A 619 -16.33 2.56 -6.26
CA GLU A 619 -17.28 1.59 -6.83
C GLU A 619 -16.56 0.32 -7.31
N TRP A 620 -15.38 0.45 -7.92
CA TRP A 620 -14.63 -0.67 -8.50
C TRP A 620 -13.90 -1.52 -7.46
N PHE A 621 -13.41 -0.91 -6.37
CA PHE A 621 -12.49 -1.55 -5.43
C PHE A 621 -13.00 -1.51 -4.00
N THR A 622 -14.22 -1.98 -3.78
CA THR A 622 -14.90 -1.98 -2.48
C THR A 622 -14.21 -2.83 -1.41
N ASP A 623 -13.45 -3.85 -1.81
CA ASP A 623 -12.73 -4.76 -0.91
C ASP A 623 -11.26 -4.39 -0.68
N PHE A 624 -10.80 -3.27 -1.25
CA PHE A 624 -9.40 -2.87 -1.10
C PHE A 624 -9.12 -2.43 0.35
N ASP A 625 -8.31 -3.22 1.06
CA ASP A 625 -7.86 -2.92 2.42
C ASP A 625 -6.50 -2.21 2.38
N PRO A 626 -6.43 -0.90 2.71
CA PRO A 626 -5.17 -0.17 2.71
C PRO A 626 -4.29 -0.45 3.94
N THR A 627 -4.79 -1.19 4.93
CA THR A 627 -4.04 -1.53 6.14
C THR A 627 -3.07 -2.68 5.93
N ASP A 628 -3.29 -3.47 4.88
CA ASP A 628 -2.37 -4.50 4.41
C ASP A 628 -1.23 -3.84 3.61
N PRO A 629 0.01 -3.80 4.15
CA PRO A 629 1.14 -3.17 3.48
C PRO A 629 1.46 -3.82 2.13
N ASP A 630 1.20 -5.13 1.99
CA ASP A 630 1.42 -5.84 0.73
C ASP A 630 0.43 -5.32 -0.31
N SER A 631 -0.87 -5.19 0.03
CA SER A 631 -1.90 -4.66 -0.86
C SER A 631 -1.63 -3.23 -1.37
N MET A 632 -0.84 -2.43 -0.63
CA MET A 632 -0.47 -1.05 -1.00
C MET A 632 0.73 -0.94 -1.97
N ASP A 633 1.48 -2.03 -2.20
CA ASP A 633 2.52 -2.10 -3.23
C ASP A 633 1.91 -1.82 -4.61
N GLU A 634 2.59 -1.03 -5.46
CA GLU A 634 2.15 -0.77 -6.83
C GLU A 634 1.87 -2.09 -7.58
N MET A 635 2.63 -3.14 -7.28
CA MET A 635 2.49 -4.49 -7.83
C MET A 635 1.35 -5.32 -7.19
N ASN A 636 0.62 -4.77 -6.23
CA ASN A 636 -0.51 -5.44 -5.59
C ASN A 636 -1.82 -4.65 -5.67
N ARG A 637 -1.79 -3.37 -6.07
CA ARG A 637 -2.99 -2.56 -6.33
C ARG A 637 -3.86 -3.16 -7.46
N PRO A 638 -5.20 -3.07 -7.39
CA PRO A 638 -6.09 -3.57 -8.42
C PRO A 638 -6.26 -2.63 -9.64
N TRP A 639 -5.62 -1.45 -9.64
CA TRP A 639 -5.54 -0.54 -10.78
C TRP A 639 -4.09 -0.17 -11.12
N ASP A 640 -3.87 0.28 -12.35
CA ASP A 640 -2.62 0.87 -12.82
C ASP A 640 -2.83 2.37 -13.17
N MET A 641 -1.73 3.13 -13.21
CA MET A 641 -1.73 4.47 -13.82
C MET A 641 -1.53 4.32 -15.34
N ASP A 642 -2.63 4.36 -16.07
CA ASP A 642 -2.69 4.16 -17.51
C ASP A 642 -2.47 5.46 -18.28
N HIS A 643 -1.72 5.39 -19.39
CA HIS A 643 -1.59 6.50 -20.32
C HIS A 643 -2.75 6.51 -21.32
N ILE A 644 -3.52 7.60 -21.36
CA ILE A 644 -4.62 7.79 -22.30
C ILE A 644 -4.09 7.76 -23.76
N LEU A 645 -3.01 8.49 -24.04
CA LEU A 645 -2.19 8.31 -25.22
C LEU A 645 -1.02 7.35 -24.90
N PRO A 646 -1.00 6.12 -25.46
CA PRO A 646 0.01 5.13 -25.12
C PRO A 646 1.45 5.58 -25.39
N SER A 647 2.40 5.12 -24.57
CA SER A 647 3.82 5.46 -24.71
C SER A 647 4.44 4.89 -26.00
N TYR A 648 3.82 3.85 -26.60
CA TYR A 648 4.20 3.28 -27.91
C TYR A 648 4.44 4.32 -29.02
N TYR A 649 3.64 5.40 -29.02
CA TYR A 649 3.74 6.46 -30.03
C TYR A 649 4.91 7.44 -29.79
N LEU A 650 5.62 7.32 -28.66
CA LEU A 650 6.72 8.20 -28.27
C LEU A 650 8.03 7.45 -27.98
N GLU A 651 7.95 6.26 -27.40
CA GLU A 651 9.09 5.43 -27.03
C GLU A 651 9.89 4.99 -28.25
N LYS A 652 11.21 5.16 -28.18
CA LYS A 652 12.16 4.78 -29.26
C LYS A 652 11.81 5.41 -30.63
N ARG A 653 11.02 6.49 -30.66
CA ARG A 653 10.72 7.28 -31.86
C ARG A 653 11.60 8.53 -31.88
N HIS A 654 12.12 8.94 -33.04
CA HIS A 654 12.90 10.16 -33.22
C HIS A 654 12.05 11.28 -33.82
N GLY A 655 12.47 12.54 -33.69
CA GLY A 655 11.81 13.70 -34.32
C GLY A 655 10.51 14.18 -33.66
N ILE A 656 10.12 13.58 -32.54
CA ILE A 656 8.98 14.04 -31.72
C ILE A 656 9.45 15.22 -30.85
N PRO A 657 8.79 16.39 -30.92
CA PRO A 657 9.07 17.56 -30.09
C PRO A 657 9.13 17.27 -28.60
N GLN A 658 10.05 17.92 -27.89
CA GLN A 658 10.22 17.75 -26.45
C GLN A 658 8.95 18.12 -25.66
N ILE A 659 8.23 19.16 -26.09
CA ILE A 659 6.94 19.55 -25.50
C ILE A 659 5.94 18.39 -25.46
N ILE A 660 5.88 17.56 -26.51
CA ILE A 660 4.96 16.43 -26.58
C ILE A 660 5.39 15.36 -25.58
N ARG A 661 6.70 15.08 -25.45
CA ARG A 661 7.22 14.10 -24.50
C ARG A 661 6.95 14.49 -23.05
N GLU A 662 7.20 15.75 -22.71
CA GLU A 662 7.01 16.26 -21.36
C GLU A 662 5.52 16.27 -20.99
N TRP A 663 4.66 16.83 -21.83
CA TRP A 663 3.23 16.80 -21.51
C TRP A 663 2.64 15.39 -21.54
N HIS A 664 3.13 14.50 -22.41
CA HIS A 664 2.73 13.08 -22.41
C HIS A 664 3.01 12.38 -21.08
N GLY A 665 4.12 12.71 -20.42
CA GLY A 665 4.50 12.15 -19.11
C GLY A 665 3.81 12.79 -17.91
N SER A 666 3.01 13.85 -18.11
CA SER A 666 2.29 14.54 -17.04
C SER A 666 1.01 13.81 -16.62
N ILE A 667 0.47 14.12 -15.44
CA ILE A 667 -0.81 13.58 -14.96
C ILE A 667 -2.00 13.84 -15.91
N GLY A 668 -1.89 14.83 -16.81
CA GLY A 668 -2.95 15.11 -17.77
C GLY A 668 -3.20 13.97 -18.74
N ASN A 669 -2.18 13.15 -19.01
CA ASN A 669 -2.29 11.95 -19.84
C ASN A 669 -2.49 10.67 -19.02
N LEU A 670 -2.57 10.75 -17.68
CA LEU A 670 -2.70 9.59 -16.82
C LEU A 670 -4.12 9.45 -16.27
N ARG A 671 -4.66 8.24 -16.30
CA ARG A 671 -5.89 7.86 -15.59
C ARG A 671 -5.60 6.66 -14.69
N ALA A 672 -6.20 6.63 -13.50
CA ALA A 672 -6.26 5.41 -12.71
C ALA A 672 -7.30 4.49 -13.35
N TRP A 673 -6.88 3.29 -13.73
CA TRP A 673 -7.70 2.41 -14.55
C TRP A 673 -7.60 0.96 -14.08
N PRO A 674 -8.70 0.19 -14.08
CA PRO A 674 -8.65 -1.21 -13.70
C PRO A 674 -7.57 -1.94 -14.48
N LEU A 675 -6.75 -2.71 -13.77
CA LEU A 675 -5.53 -3.31 -14.30
C LEU A 675 -5.81 -4.10 -15.58
N ASP A 676 -6.90 -4.86 -15.57
CA ASP A 676 -7.34 -5.65 -16.71
C ASP A 676 -7.82 -4.76 -17.87
N ALA A 677 -8.71 -3.81 -17.62
CA ALA A 677 -9.16 -2.87 -18.64
C ALA A 677 -7.99 -2.13 -19.33
N ASN A 678 -6.97 -1.71 -18.56
CA ASN A 678 -5.79 -1.02 -19.10
C ASN A 678 -5.02 -1.90 -20.10
N ARG A 679 -4.78 -3.17 -19.76
CA ARG A 679 -4.04 -4.07 -20.64
C ARG A 679 -4.85 -4.48 -21.87
N SER A 680 -6.19 -4.47 -21.82
CA SER A 680 -7.04 -4.60 -23.03
C SER A 680 -6.83 -3.45 -24.01
N ASP A 681 -6.55 -2.25 -23.51
CA ASP A 681 -6.34 -1.09 -24.36
C ASP A 681 -5.05 -1.24 -25.19
N ALA A 682 -4.01 -1.91 -24.69
CA ALA A 682 -2.75 -2.12 -25.41
C ALA A 682 -2.19 -0.83 -26.04
N GLU A 683 -1.96 -0.80 -27.36
CA GLU A 683 -1.50 0.38 -28.12
C GLU A 683 -2.68 1.21 -28.65
N MET A 684 -3.90 0.99 -28.15
CA MET A 684 -5.10 1.66 -28.64
C MET A 684 -5.01 3.17 -28.45
N VAL A 685 -5.29 3.86 -29.54
CA VAL A 685 -5.29 5.32 -29.61
C VAL A 685 -6.40 5.93 -28.75
N PRO A 686 -6.20 7.15 -28.23
CA PRO A 686 -7.20 7.86 -27.43
C PRO A 686 -8.62 7.85 -28.01
N MET A 687 -8.77 8.04 -29.32
CA MET A 687 -10.08 8.07 -30.00
C MET A 687 -10.88 6.78 -29.74
N ARG A 688 -10.23 5.62 -29.82
CA ARG A 688 -10.87 4.32 -29.60
C ARG A 688 -10.95 4.00 -28.11
N LYS A 689 -9.89 4.25 -27.36
CA LYS A 689 -9.80 3.99 -25.91
C LYS A 689 -10.87 4.71 -25.07
N LEU A 690 -11.45 5.77 -25.62
CA LEU A 690 -12.47 6.61 -24.99
C LEU A 690 -13.85 6.52 -25.70
N SER A 691 -14.01 5.59 -26.64
CA SER A 691 -15.27 5.39 -27.39
C SER A 691 -15.68 3.92 -27.49
N ASP A 692 -14.71 3.03 -27.70
CA ASP A 692 -14.92 1.60 -27.92
C ASP A 692 -15.13 0.92 -26.57
N VAL A 693 -16.32 0.34 -26.41
CA VAL A 693 -16.71 -0.36 -25.19
C VAL A 693 -16.41 -1.84 -25.34
N GLY A 694 -15.51 -2.36 -24.51
CA GLY A 694 -15.18 -3.79 -24.43
C GLY A 694 -15.92 -4.52 -23.30
N GLU A 695 -15.86 -5.85 -23.31
CA GLU A 695 -16.43 -6.71 -22.27
C GLU A 695 -15.91 -6.33 -20.87
N THR A 696 -14.61 -6.07 -20.75
CA THR A 696 -13.98 -5.72 -19.46
C THR A 696 -14.45 -4.38 -18.94
N THR A 697 -14.57 -3.37 -19.79
CA THR A 697 -15.05 -2.04 -19.36
C THR A 697 -16.53 -2.08 -18.97
N GLN A 698 -17.35 -2.89 -19.64
CA GLN A 698 -18.75 -3.11 -19.26
C GLN A 698 -18.88 -3.74 -17.88
N ALA A 699 -17.99 -4.68 -17.52
CA ALA A 699 -17.98 -5.31 -16.20
C ALA A 699 -17.77 -4.31 -15.05
N TYR A 700 -17.08 -3.18 -15.32
CA TYR A 700 -16.89 -2.07 -14.39
C TYR A 700 -17.97 -0.97 -14.51
N GLY A 701 -19.08 -1.25 -15.21
CA GLY A 701 -20.19 -0.31 -15.40
C GLY A 701 -19.96 0.74 -16.49
N MET A 702 -18.87 0.67 -17.25
CA MET A 702 -18.57 1.61 -18.34
C MET A 702 -19.16 1.11 -19.67
N ALA A 703 -20.47 1.29 -19.82
CA ALA A 703 -21.24 0.72 -20.94
C ALA A 703 -21.32 1.61 -22.20
N THR A 704 -20.82 2.85 -22.14
CA THR A 704 -20.84 3.82 -23.27
C THR A 704 -19.51 4.55 -23.37
N GLY A 705 -19.22 5.15 -24.52
CA GLY A 705 -18.06 6.04 -24.68
C GLY A 705 -18.08 7.24 -23.72
N GLU A 706 -19.26 7.78 -23.45
CA GLU A 706 -19.45 8.85 -22.45
C GLU A 706 -19.05 8.36 -21.05
N ALA A 707 -19.48 7.16 -20.66
CA ALA A 707 -19.09 6.56 -19.38
C ALA A 707 -17.58 6.31 -19.29
N LEU A 708 -16.91 5.92 -20.38
CA LEU A 708 -15.44 5.79 -20.43
C LEU A 708 -14.74 7.13 -20.21
N ARG A 709 -15.25 8.21 -20.81
CA ARG A 709 -14.71 9.56 -20.67
C ARG A 709 -14.96 10.13 -19.29
N GLU A 710 -16.17 9.98 -18.74
CA GLU A 710 -16.50 10.34 -17.37
C GLU A 710 -15.58 9.61 -16.38
N ALA A 711 -15.45 8.28 -16.52
CA ALA A 711 -14.57 7.47 -15.68
C ALA A 711 -13.09 7.89 -15.82
N SER A 712 -12.67 8.38 -16.99
CA SER A 712 -11.31 8.91 -17.24
C SER A 712 -11.13 10.37 -16.81
N PHE A 713 -12.17 11.00 -16.24
CA PHE A 713 -12.21 12.42 -15.92
C PHE A 713 -11.92 13.33 -17.13
N ILE A 714 -12.60 13.06 -18.24
CA ILE A 714 -12.57 13.85 -19.47
C ILE A 714 -13.95 14.43 -19.71
N ALA A 715 -14.06 15.75 -19.75
CA ALA A 715 -15.31 16.43 -20.07
C ALA A 715 -15.63 16.32 -21.57
N GLU A 716 -16.92 16.24 -21.92
CA GLU A 716 -17.38 16.17 -23.31
C GLU A 716 -16.91 17.36 -24.16
N VAL A 717 -16.77 18.54 -23.56
CA VAL A 717 -16.25 19.73 -24.27
C VAL A 717 -14.78 19.61 -24.69
N ASP A 718 -14.01 18.77 -23.99
CA ASP A 718 -12.60 18.49 -24.27
C ASP A 718 -12.41 17.23 -25.11
N TRP A 719 -13.44 16.40 -25.27
CA TRP A 719 -13.40 15.16 -26.05
C TRP A 719 -12.84 15.37 -27.45
N LYS A 720 -13.28 16.44 -28.13
CA LYS A 720 -12.80 16.82 -29.47
C LYS A 720 -11.27 16.86 -29.59
N TYR A 721 -10.55 17.21 -28.52
CA TYR A 721 -9.08 17.24 -28.55
C TYR A 721 -8.46 15.85 -28.42
N TRP A 722 -9.06 14.97 -27.63
CA TRP A 722 -8.65 13.56 -27.53
C TRP A 722 -8.98 12.77 -28.79
N GLU A 723 -10.10 13.08 -29.44
CA GLU A 723 -10.45 12.53 -30.75
C GLU A 723 -9.44 12.98 -31.82
N THR A 724 -9.14 14.28 -31.89
CA THR A 724 -8.26 14.87 -32.92
C THR A 724 -6.77 14.57 -32.70
N CYS A 725 -6.34 14.18 -31.49
CA CYS A 725 -4.92 13.92 -31.20
C CYS A 725 -4.37 12.64 -31.84
N THR A 726 -5.22 11.91 -32.56
CA THR A 726 -4.89 10.70 -33.30
C THR A 726 -5.29 10.88 -34.78
N PRO A 727 -4.50 10.38 -35.75
CA PRO A 727 -4.94 10.28 -37.13
C PRO A 727 -6.15 9.34 -37.28
N ASP A 728 -6.90 9.47 -38.38
CA ASP A 728 -8.07 8.62 -38.66
C ASP A 728 -7.69 7.13 -38.60
N PRO A 729 -8.24 6.36 -37.63
CA PRO A 729 -7.88 4.96 -37.43
C PRO A 729 -8.46 4.01 -38.49
N SER A 730 -9.30 4.50 -39.42
CA SER A 730 -9.71 3.75 -40.62
C SER A 730 -8.61 3.69 -41.68
N SER A 731 -7.59 4.55 -41.55
CA SER A 731 -6.42 4.59 -42.43
C SER A 731 -5.17 4.08 -41.71
N SER A 732 -4.30 3.37 -42.42
CA SER A 732 -3.00 3.00 -41.88
C SER A 732 -2.13 4.25 -41.75
N PHE A 733 -1.81 4.66 -40.53
CA PHE A 733 -0.92 5.79 -40.25
C PHE A 733 0.38 5.35 -39.56
N SER A 734 1.43 6.15 -39.72
CA SER A 734 2.72 5.86 -39.10
C SER A 734 2.66 5.94 -37.58
N GLY A 735 3.21 4.96 -36.87
CA GLY A 735 3.44 5.06 -35.42
C GLY A 735 4.37 6.22 -35.00
N ARG A 736 4.93 6.95 -35.96
CA ARG A 736 5.69 8.20 -35.78
C ARG A 736 4.90 9.44 -36.21
N TYR A 737 3.57 9.40 -36.31
CA TYR A 737 2.76 10.53 -36.80
C TYR A 737 3.04 11.84 -36.05
N LEU A 738 3.30 11.78 -34.73
CA LEU A 738 3.68 12.94 -33.92
C LEU A 738 5.04 13.55 -34.30
N ALA A 739 5.86 12.89 -35.12
CA ALA A 739 7.10 13.41 -35.68
C ALA A 739 6.90 14.14 -37.03
N LEU A 740 5.70 14.09 -37.62
CA LEU A 740 5.40 14.56 -38.97
C LEU A 740 4.47 15.80 -38.94
N PRO A 741 4.99 17.02 -38.69
CA PRO A 741 4.14 18.21 -38.49
C PRO A 741 3.38 18.67 -39.73
N ARG A 742 3.86 18.32 -40.93
CA ARG A 742 3.19 18.70 -42.19
C ARG A 742 1.97 17.83 -42.47
N GLU A 743 2.00 16.58 -42.03
CA GLU A 743 0.94 15.59 -42.26
C GLU A 743 -0.04 15.52 -41.08
N HIS A 744 0.48 15.59 -39.85
CA HIS A 744 -0.28 15.37 -38.61
C HIS A 744 -0.08 16.50 -37.59
N GLY A 745 0.13 17.72 -38.08
CA GLY A 745 0.34 18.90 -37.23
C GLY A 745 -0.84 19.26 -36.33
N GLU A 746 -2.08 19.01 -36.77
CA GLU A 746 -3.27 19.17 -35.92
C GLU A 746 -3.27 18.21 -34.74
N CYS A 747 -2.82 16.97 -34.93
CA CYS A 747 -2.75 15.99 -33.84
C CYS A 747 -1.80 16.45 -32.73
N ARG A 748 -0.67 17.09 -33.08
CA ARG A 748 0.25 17.69 -32.08
C ARG A 748 -0.45 18.76 -31.25
N LYS A 749 -1.17 19.68 -31.90
CA LYS A 749 -1.91 20.77 -31.24
C LYS A 749 -3.02 20.23 -30.34
N ALA A 750 -3.77 19.25 -30.84
CA ALA A 750 -4.85 18.61 -30.11
C ALA A 750 -4.33 17.86 -28.88
N MET A 751 -3.22 17.11 -29.00
CA MET A 751 -2.58 16.41 -27.87
C MET A 751 -2.21 17.38 -26.73
N ILE A 752 -1.54 18.48 -27.05
CA ILE A 752 -1.15 19.47 -26.03
C ILE A 752 -2.38 20.09 -25.37
N LYS A 753 -3.39 20.48 -26.14
CA LYS A 753 -4.65 21.03 -25.59
C LYS A 753 -5.36 20.02 -24.68
N ALA A 754 -5.50 18.78 -25.13
CA ALA A 754 -6.16 17.71 -24.38
C ALA A 754 -5.51 17.49 -23.00
N VAL A 755 -4.19 17.31 -22.97
CA VAL A 755 -3.45 17.05 -21.74
C VAL A 755 -3.45 18.27 -20.82
N THR A 756 -3.15 19.46 -21.33
CA THR A 756 -3.08 20.69 -20.52
C THR A 756 -4.43 21.07 -19.94
N ASN A 757 -5.52 20.93 -20.71
CA ASN A 757 -6.88 21.13 -20.20
C ASN A 757 -7.21 20.13 -19.09
N ARG A 758 -6.81 18.87 -19.25
CA ARG A 758 -7.07 17.85 -18.23
C ARG A 758 -6.28 18.08 -16.95
N VAL A 759 -5.01 18.50 -17.01
CA VAL A 759 -4.25 18.93 -15.80
C VAL A 759 -5.02 20.03 -15.05
N LEU A 760 -5.51 21.04 -15.76
CA LEU A 760 -6.31 22.12 -15.17
C LEU A 760 -7.61 21.60 -14.56
N ALA A 761 -8.33 20.72 -15.26
CA ALA A 761 -9.58 20.14 -14.77
C ALA A 761 -9.38 19.32 -13.47
N LEU A 762 -8.30 18.52 -13.41
CA LEU A 762 -7.94 17.75 -12.21
C LEU A 762 -7.67 18.66 -11.01
N TYR A 763 -6.89 19.73 -11.23
CA TYR A 763 -6.62 20.72 -10.19
C TYR A 763 -7.88 21.49 -9.78
N GLU A 764 -8.71 21.88 -10.75
CA GLU A 764 -9.95 22.64 -10.54
C GLU A 764 -10.99 21.85 -9.73
N GLU A 765 -11.14 20.55 -10.01
CA GLU A 765 -12.01 19.65 -9.24
C GLU A 765 -11.59 19.59 -7.77
N TRP A 766 -10.32 19.33 -7.50
CA TRP A 766 -9.79 19.35 -6.14
C TRP A 766 -9.96 20.73 -5.46
N TYR A 767 -9.60 21.79 -6.16
CA TYR A 767 -9.63 23.17 -5.66
C TYR A 767 -11.07 23.61 -5.29
N GLY A 768 -12.03 23.27 -6.16
CA GLY A 768 -13.44 23.65 -6.04
C GLY A 768 -14.22 22.80 -5.03
N GLN A 769 -14.06 21.48 -5.06
CA GLN A 769 -14.75 20.55 -4.16
C GLN A 769 -14.29 20.76 -2.72
N LEU A 770 -12.97 20.84 -2.48
CA LEU A 770 -12.39 20.98 -1.15
C LEU A 770 -12.24 22.44 -0.68
N LYS A 771 -12.86 23.38 -1.39
CA LYS A 771 -12.94 24.81 -1.02
C LYS A 771 -11.56 25.44 -0.74
N ILE A 772 -10.55 25.10 -1.54
CA ILE A 772 -9.17 25.59 -1.37
C ILE A 772 -9.09 27.11 -1.46
N ALA A 773 -9.96 27.76 -2.24
CA ALA A 773 -10.09 29.23 -2.28
C ALA A 773 -10.36 29.87 -0.89
N GLN A 774 -11.02 29.15 0.02
CA GLN A 774 -11.32 29.63 1.38
C GLN A 774 -10.16 29.37 2.36
N LEU A 775 -9.13 28.66 1.91
CA LEU A 775 -7.89 28.38 2.64
C LEU A 775 -6.72 29.24 2.16
N MET A 776 -6.78 29.71 0.91
CA MET A 776 -5.75 30.52 0.24
C MET A 776 -6.09 32.02 0.24
N PRO A 777 -5.12 32.92 0.04
CA PRO A 777 -5.36 34.36 -0.05
C PRO A 777 -6.38 34.74 -1.13
N THR A 778 -7.24 35.73 -0.84
CA THR A 778 -8.11 36.36 -1.84
C THR A 778 -7.39 37.52 -2.49
N CYS A 779 -7.02 37.35 -3.76
CA CYS A 779 -6.47 38.42 -4.58
C CYS A 779 -7.32 38.53 -5.85
N SER A 780 -7.51 39.76 -6.34
CA SER A 780 -8.22 39.97 -7.60
C SER A 780 -7.32 39.55 -8.75
N VAL A 781 -7.77 38.60 -9.56
CA VAL A 781 -7.28 38.44 -10.93
C VAL A 781 -7.87 39.60 -11.72
N ARG A 782 -7.05 40.45 -12.36
CA ARG A 782 -7.57 41.57 -13.16
C ARG A 782 -8.40 40.98 -14.31
N GLY A 783 -9.72 41.02 -14.18
CA GLY A 783 -10.62 40.69 -15.27
C GLY A 783 -10.32 41.63 -16.45
N ARG A 784 -10.00 41.06 -17.60
CA ARG A 784 -10.06 41.79 -18.88
C ARG A 784 -11.38 41.50 -19.54
#